data_AF-A0A1V8TNN3-F1
#
_entry.id   AF-A0A1V8TNN3-F1
#
_cell.length_a   1.000
_cell.length_b   1.000
_cell.length_c   1.000
_cell.angle_alpha   90.00
_cell.angle_beta   90.00
_cell.angle_gamma   90.00
#
_symmetry.space_group_name_H-M   'P 1'
#
loop_
_entity.id
_entity.type
_entity.pdbx_description
1 polymer ?
#
loop_
_entity_poly.entity_id
_entity_poly.type
_entity_poly.pdbx_seq_one_letter_code
_entity_poly.pdbx_strand_id
1 'polypeptide(L)'
;MNDPTPDVSRLAELLKSPDDLDKLPSLRAELTRKKAAIDGQLKLGLKEQLEITSNGMSSITSGQSIVAQIKEEMMKIDRLCSEAQGMIRDFPEVERLGIMQRNFAAVEEMKDAIEKFGPGLGELEELLREDDEDLEGQPNLLAIHAGLSELREVRERAMEQTKGVEGESGLELIENLPLEGETTLRDFFARLDDVVDWFDEHVGAACINLIPLVQAGNNGLVVRLALVIEEEEKKDRQAKALQDAQREFQDVASRFKSINVGQRELRGYKKKFLQAIEASAAAQFEQVQQAFLDDPDKFEKACRWFFNDLNTVKLGMVDLMPKKWKIFKTYISIYHKLMRDFLVAQLDNAEITPVHMLAILTWVGKYHTKMARLGVKEDELRPHVIDSRESDLVRDYRTLITKAVQEWMDRMATTDRQEFLSRADSSLDQNGDGHLHTKSLGDMWTMLREQLAVAQSSGRPDVVEGVVESMYIALKQRQQMWERLVDDEARKFESGQLGQEAVSSFHDWLVAIANDQITNIDDDPATGTPSFLSRFRADFEPLVSPAYAISSTTEHESLSNAYVDLSTHCLALFAKTIFNVDFRSIMQDFFTPLWYSKACMAQINSTFEDYLNDYTAVFHPSLRDILIEELANELLVRYLSAVHNKNAKFRRADPYTSKMTEDVKGVFAFFGQYGDAFEVVKQKWRAVELFEGLLSAPKGQPVVEAYARLKEVYWDVQMGWIEAVLRSRDDFERAMLAGVKARAAEMSGERGAETVMSKVR
;
A
#
# COMPACT_ATOMS: atom_id res chain seq x y z
N MET A 1 -23.88 15.30 25.76
CA MET A 1 -24.14 16.69 25.34
C MET A 1 -23.36 16.91 24.05
N ASN A 2 -23.99 16.67 22.90
CA ASN A 2 -23.42 17.06 21.61
C ASN A 2 -24.04 18.40 21.26
N ASP A 3 -23.21 19.43 21.21
CA ASP A 3 -23.57 20.76 20.74
C ASP A 3 -23.95 20.64 19.25
N PRO A 4 -25.15 21.09 18.81
CA PRO A 4 -25.45 21.13 17.40
C PRO A 4 -24.71 22.35 16.83
N THR A 5 -23.53 22.12 16.26
CA THR A 5 -22.88 23.12 15.42
C THR A 5 -23.88 23.56 14.34
N PRO A 6 -24.16 24.87 14.20
CA PRO A 6 -25.07 25.33 13.18
C PRO A 6 -24.51 24.96 11.81
N ASP A 7 -25.42 24.57 10.91
CA ASP A 7 -25.23 24.09 9.53
C ASP A 7 -24.65 25.20 8.61
N VAL A 8 -23.53 25.83 9.02
CA VAL A 8 -22.89 26.96 8.33
C VAL A 8 -22.27 26.50 7.01
N SER A 9 -21.84 25.25 6.90
CA SER A 9 -21.31 24.66 5.66
C SER A 9 -22.38 24.57 4.56
N ARG A 10 -23.60 24.13 4.90
CA ARG A 10 -24.71 24.09 3.94
C ARG A 10 -25.16 25.48 3.49
N LEU A 11 -25.11 26.46 4.38
CA LEU A 11 -25.39 27.86 4.05
C LEU A 11 -24.34 28.46 3.10
N ALA A 12 -23.07 28.10 3.29
CA ALA A 12 -21.97 28.48 2.40
C ALA A 12 -22.06 27.80 1.02
N GLU A 13 -22.64 26.61 0.94
CA GLU A 13 -22.89 25.92 -0.35
C GLU A 13 -24.07 26.54 -1.13
N LEU A 14 -25.06 27.11 -0.44
CA LEU A 14 -26.29 27.65 -1.04
C LEU A 14 -26.20 29.11 -1.50
N LEU A 15 -25.22 29.89 -1.01
CA LEU A 15 -25.05 31.31 -1.32
C LEU A 15 -23.64 31.58 -1.90
N LYS A 16 -23.40 31.15 -3.15
CA LYS A 16 -22.08 31.26 -3.80
C LYS A 16 -21.92 32.54 -4.64
N SER A 17 -23.00 33.19 -5.07
CA SER A 17 -22.97 34.40 -5.90
C SER A 17 -23.84 35.53 -5.34
N PRO A 18 -23.54 36.83 -5.59
CA PRO A 18 -24.33 37.96 -5.07
C PRO A 18 -25.82 37.95 -5.46
N ASP A 19 -26.16 37.39 -6.62
CA ASP A 19 -27.55 37.26 -7.10
C ASP A 19 -28.38 36.24 -6.30
N ASP A 20 -27.74 35.35 -5.53
CA ASP A 20 -28.43 34.38 -4.68
C ASP A 20 -29.05 35.01 -3.42
N LEU A 21 -28.72 36.28 -3.12
CA LEU A 21 -29.35 37.05 -2.04
C LEU A 21 -30.84 37.30 -2.27
N ASP A 22 -31.30 37.35 -3.53
CA ASP A 22 -32.72 37.52 -3.86
C ASP A 22 -33.56 36.28 -3.50
N LYS A 23 -32.93 35.12 -3.31
CA LYS A 23 -33.57 33.84 -2.90
C LYS A 23 -33.68 33.69 -1.37
N LEU A 24 -33.14 34.63 -0.59
CA LEU A 24 -33.22 34.59 0.89
C LEU A 24 -34.66 34.57 1.43
N PRO A 25 -35.64 35.31 0.89
CA PRO A 25 -37.01 35.28 1.40
C PRO A 25 -37.67 33.91 1.22
N SER A 26 -37.43 33.23 0.10
CA SER A 26 -37.99 31.89 -0.16
C SER A 26 -37.30 30.81 0.69
N LEU A 27 -35.97 30.86 0.82
CA LEU A 27 -35.22 29.96 1.70
C LEU A 27 -35.62 30.14 3.17
N ARG A 28 -35.83 31.39 3.61
CA ARG A 28 -36.32 31.68 4.96
C ARG A 28 -37.73 31.12 5.16
N ALA A 29 -38.62 31.24 4.19
CA ALA A 29 -39.96 30.66 4.26
C ALA A 29 -39.91 29.12 4.31
N GLU A 30 -39.04 28.49 3.51
CA GLU A 30 -38.87 27.04 3.51
C GLU A 30 -38.27 26.53 4.83
N LEU A 31 -37.22 27.17 5.35
CA LEU A 31 -36.63 26.83 6.65
C LEU A 31 -37.59 27.07 7.81
N THR A 32 -38.41 28.13 7.74
CA THR A 32 -39.46 28.39 8.74
C THR A 32 -40.52 27.29 8.70
N ARG A 33 -40.89 26.81 7.51
CA ARG A 33 -41.84 25.70 7.34
C ARG A 33 -41.26 24.38 7.85
N LYS A 34 -39.98 24.09 7.55
CA LYS A 34 -39.27 22.91 8.08
C LYS A 34 -39.15 22.98 9.59
N LYS A 35 -38.80 24.15 10.16
CA LYS A 35 -38.78 24.37 11.60
C LYS A 35 -40.16 24.15 12.23
N ALA A 36 -41.22 24.70 11.66
CA ALA A 36 -42.58 24.49 12.17
C ALA A 36 -43.02 23.02 12.12
N ALA A 37 -42.61 22.27 11.09
CA ALA A 37 -42.85 20.84 11.00
C ALA A 37 -42.07 20.05 12.07
N ILE A 38 -40.79 20.38 12.27
CA ILE A 38 -39.94 19.77 13.30
C ILE A 38 -40.46 20.12 14.70
N ASP A 39 -40.81 21.37 14.97
CA ASP A 39 -41.41 21.81 16.24
C ASP A 39 -42.75 21.11 16.50
N GLY A 40 -43.54 20.86 15.44
CA GLY A 40 -44.77 20.07 15.51
C GLY A 40 -44.49 18.61 15.89
N GLN A 41 -43.53 17.97 15.24
CA GLN A 41 -43.10 16.60 15.56
C GLN A 41 -42.51 16.50 16.97
N LEU A 42 -41.70 17.47 17.38
CA LEU A 42 -41.11 17.54 18.72
C LEU A 42 -42.19 17.71 19.79
N LYS A 43 -43.20 18.56 19.57
CA LYS A 43 -44.31 18.69 20.52
C LYS A 43 -45.12 17.42 20.65
N LEU A 44 -45.37 16.73 19.53
CA LEU A 44 -46.10 15.46 19.51
C LEU A 44 -45.30 14.37 20.24
N GLY A 45 -44.01 14.22 19.91
CA GLY A 45 -43.11 13.27 20.56
C GLY A 45 -42.89 13.58 22.04
N LEU A 46 -42.77 14.85 22.43
CA LEU A 46 -42.65 15.26 23.84
C LEU A 46 -43.92 14.95 24.62
N LYS A 47 -45.10 15.17 24.02
CA LYS A 47 -46.38 14.82 24.62
C LYS A 47 -46.50 13.31 24.81
N GLU A 48 -46.15 12.52 23.80
CA GLU A 48 -46.17 11.06 23.86
C GLU A 48 -45.20 10.52 24.92
N GLN A 49 -43.98 11.06 24.99
CA GLN A 49 -43.01 10.70 26.02
C GLN A 49 -43.48 11.09 27.43
N LEU A 50 -44.10 12.26 27.59
CA LEU A 50 -44.70 12.67 28.87
C LEU A 50 -45.86 11.76 29.28
N GLU A 51 -46.68 11.33 28.33
CA GLU A 51 -47.81 10.43 28.56
C GLU A 51 -47.32 9.03 28.93
N ILE A 52 -46.32 8.49 28.23
CA ILE A 52 -45.65 7.23 28.58
C ILE A 52 -45.02 7.34 29.98
N THR A 53 -44.34 8.44 30.28
CA THR A 53 -43.70 8.63 31.59
C THR A 53 -44.73 8.77 32.70
N SER A 54 -45.83 9.48 32.47
CA SER A 54 -46.95 9.63 33.41
C SER A 54 -47.63 8.28 33.68
N ASN A 55 -47.92 7.52 32.62
CA ASN A 55 -48.51 6.19 32.73
C ASN A 55 -47.55 5.20 33.40
N GLY A 56 -46.25 5.31 33.11
CA GLY A 56 -45.19 4.55 33.76
C GLY A 56 -45.11 4.87 35.25
N MET A 57 -45.13 6.14 35.63
CA MET A 57 -45.16 6.57 37.04
C MET A 57 -46.42 6.04 37.75
N SER A 58 -47.60 6.18 37.14
CA SER A 58 -48.84 5.65 37.70
C SER A 58 -48.79 4.12 37.89
N SER A 59 -48.24 3.40 36.91
CA SER A 59 -48.08 1.94 36.98
C SER A 59 -47.08 1.54 38.06
N ILE A 60 -45.99 2.28 38.24
CA ILE A 60 -45.01 2.05 39.31
C ILE A 60 -45.63 2.32 40.68
N THR A 61 -46.35 3.43 40.85
CA THR A 61 -47.04 3.75 42.11
C THR A 61 -48.09 2.68 42.44
N SER A 62 -48.87 2.24 41.45
CA SER A 62 -49.83 1.14 41.61
C SER A 62 -49.11 -0.16 41.95
N GLY A 63 -48.02 -0.49 41.26
CA GLY A 63 -47.21 -1.68 41.54
C GLY A 63 -46.62 -1.67 42.95
N GLN A 64 -46.10 -0.54 43.42
CA GLN A 64 -45.62 -0.38 44.79
C GLN A 64 -46.75 -0.56 45.81
N SER A 65 -47.94 -0.02 45.55
CA SER A 65 -49.11 -0.23 46.42
C SER A 65 -49.52 -1.71 46.46
N ILE A 66 -49.55 -2.39 45.31
CA ILE A 66 -49.88 -3.82 45.23
C ILE A 66 -48.83 -4.66 45.96
N VAL A 67 -47.54 -4.38 45.78
CA VAL A 67 -46.46 -5.08 46.49
C VAL A 67 -46.54 -4.84 47.99
N ALA A 68 -46.85 -3.62 48.43
CA ALA A 68 -47.07 -3.34 49.85
C ALA A 68 -48.25 -4.13 50.42
N GLN A 69 -49.36 -4.24 49.67
CA GLN A 69 -50.50 -5.08 50.05
C GLN A 69 -50.14 -6.56 50.09
N ILE A 70 -49.44 -7.09 49.08
CA ILE A 70 -48.97 -8.48 49.06
C ILE A 70 -48.07 -8.75 50.25
N LYS A 71 -47.18 -7.82 50.60
CA LYS A 71 -46.31 -7.94 51.78
C LYS A 71 -47.14 -7.98 53.06
N GLU A 72 -48.15 -7.13 53.19
CA GLU A 72 -49.04 -7.12 54.36
C GLU A 72 -49.84 -8.42 54.47
N GLU A 73 -50.40 -8.92 53.37
CA GLU A 73 -51.13 -10.19 53.34
C GLU A 73 -50.20 -11.38 53.59
N MET A 74 -48.97 -11.40 53.06
CA MET A 74 -47.97 -12.41 53.39
C MET A 74 -47.60 -12.37 54.88
N MET A 75 -47.44 -11.20 55.48
CA MET A 75 -47.20 -11.07 56.93
C MET A 75 -48.41 -11.55 57.75
N LYS A 76 -49.65 -11.32 57.28
CA LYS A 76 -50.85 -11.89 57.91
C LYS A 76 -50.88 -13.41 57.79
N ILE A 77 -50.56 -13.97 56.63
CA ILE A 77 -50.48 -15.41 56.40
C ILE A 77 -49.41 -16.04 57.30
N ASP A 78 -48.20 -15.48 57.33
CA ASP A 78 -47.10 -15.96 58.17
C ASP A 78 -47.47 -15.92 59.65
N ARG A 79 -48.13 -14.84 60.08
CA ARG A 79 -48.65 -14.70 61.45
C ARG A 79 -49.72 -15.74 61.76
N LEU A 80 -50.68 -15.95 60.86
CA LEU A 80 -51.72 -16.98 61.00
C LEU A 80 -51.14 -18.39 61.01
N CYS A 81 -50.12 -18.68 60.18
CA CYS A 81 -49.40 -19.96 60.17
C CYS A 81 -48.64 -20.19 61.48
N SER A 82 -47.97 -19.16 62.00
CA SER A 82 -47.26 -19.23 63.29
C SER A 82 -48.24 -19.39 64.48
N GLU A 83 -49.36 -18.68 64.46
CA GLU A 83 -50.44 -18.82 65.46
C GLU A 83 -51.12 -20.20 65.37
N ALA A 84 -51.28 -20.77 64.17
CA ALA A 84 -51.83 -22.12 63.96
C ALA A 84 -50.86 -23.23 64.37
N GLN A 85 -49.54 -23.06 64.19
CA GLN A 85 -48.52 -23.98 64.71
C GLN A 85 -48.62 -24.13 66.23
N GLY A 86 -49.05 -23.09 66.96
CA GLY A 86 -49.29 -23.13 68.40
C GLY A 86 -50.61 -23.80 68.82
N MET A 87 -51.59 -23.94 67.92
CA MET A 87 -52.92 -24.49 68.24
C MET A 87 -53.00 -26.03 68.15
N ILE A 88 -52.11 -26.66 67.38
CA ILE A 88 -52.10 -28.12 67.19
C ILE A 88 -50.94 -28.70 68.00
N ARG A 89 -51.22 -29.34 69.15
CA ARG A 89 -50.18 -29.85 70.07
C ARG A 89 -49.22 -30.86 69.44
N ASP A 90 -49.67 -31.62 68.44
CA ASP A 90 -48.89 -32.70 67.80
C ASP A 90 -48.51 -32.39 66.33
N PHE A 91 -48.58 -31.12 65.90
CA PHE A 91 -48.20 -30.72 64.53
C PHE A 91 -46.77 -31.13 64.13
N PRO A 92 -45.75 -31.05 65.02
CA PRO A 92 -44.40 -31.51 64.68
C PRO A 92 -44.32 -33.01 64.38
N GLU A 93 -45.20 -33.83 64.97
CA GLU A 93 -45.24 -35.27 64.73
C GLU A 93 -45.96 -35.60 63.41
N VAL A 94 -47.03 -34.87 63.09
CA VAL A 94 -47.73 -34.98 61.80
C VAL A 94 -46.86 -34.48 60.63
N GLU A 95 -46.10 -33.40 60.84
CA GLU A 95 -45.12 -32.89 59.88
C GLU A 95 -44.01 -33.91 59.63
N ARG A 96 -43.47 -34.52 60.70
CA ARG A 96 -42.51 -35.63 60.57
C ARG A 96 -43.11 -36.83 59.83
N LEU A 97 -44.36 -37.20 60.09
CA LEU A 97 -45.04 -38.29 59.39
C LEU A 97 -45.22 -37.97 57.90
N GLY A 98 -45.61 -36.75 57.55
CA GLY A 98 -45.74 -36.30 56.16
C GLY A 98 -44.39 -36.27 55.41
N ILE A 99 -43.33 -35.83 56.09
CA ILE A 99 -41.95 -35.89 55.56
C ILE A 99 -41.52 -37.34 55.39
N MET A 100 -41.77 -38.22 56.37
CA MET A 100 -41.45 -39.65 56.29
C MET A 100 -42.17 -40.30 55.12
N GLN A 101 -43.49 -40.07 54.95
CA GLN A 101 -44.26 -40.65 53.85
C GLN A 101 -43.76 -40.17 52.48
N ARG A 102 -43.41 -38.88 52.35
CA ARG A 102 -42.82 -38.32 51.13
C ARG A 102 -41.44 -38.93 50.84
N ASN A 103 -40.61 -39.10 51.87
CA ASN A 103 -39.30 -39.71 51.73
C ASN A 103 -39.41 -41.20 51.37
N PHE A 104 -40.36 -41.94 51.95
CA PHE A 104 -40.61 -43.34 51.59
C PHE A 104 -41.06 -43.48 50.14
N ALA A 105 -42.00 -42.64 49.68
CA ALA A 105 -42.42 -42.63 48.28
C ALA A 105 -41.26 -42.32 47.33
N ALA A 106 -40.40 -41.37 47.68
CA ALA A 106 -39.22 -41.02 46.88
C ALA A 106 -38.17 -42.15 46.83
N VAL A 107 -38.02 -42.91 47.91
CA VAL A 107 -37.11 -44.07 47.97
C VAL A 107 -37.67 -45.27 47.20
N GLU A 108 -38.98 -45.51 47.26
CA GLU A 108 -39.67 -46.55 46.47
C GLU A 108 -39.55 -46.27 44.97
N GLU A 109 -39.80 -45.03 44.55
CA GLU A 109 -39.61 -44.59 43.16
C GLU A 109 -38.15 -44.72 42.70
N MET A 110 -37.20 -44.34 43.56
CA MET A 110 -35.77 -44.48 43.28
C MET A 110 -35.36 -45.95 43.12
N LYS A 111 -35.87 -46.83 43.98
CA LYS A 111 -35.61 -48.27 43.89
C LYS A 111 -36.12 -48.84 42.57
N ASP A 112 -37.36 -48.54 42.19
CA ASP A 112 -37.94 -48.98 40.92
C ASP A 112 -37.15 -48.45 39.71
N ALA A 113 -36.62 -47.23 39.79
CA ALA A 113 -35.79 -46.64 38.75
C ALA A 113 -34.42 -47.32 38.62
N ILE A 114 -33.80 -47.71 39.75
CA ILE A 114 -32.50 -48.41 39.77
C ILE A 114 -32.66 -49.87 39.28
N GLU A 115 -33.74 -50.57 39.63
CA GLU A 115 -34.02 -51.92 39.13
C GLU A 115 -34.20 -51.94 37.60
N LYS A 116 -34.83 -50.89 37.04
CA LYS A 116 -35.00 -50.73 35.57
C LYS A 116 -33.75 -50.19 34.87
N PHE A 117 -32.79 -49.63 35.61
CA PHE A 117 -31.60 -48.98 35.05
C PHE A 117 -30.70 -49.96 34.29
N GLY A 118 -30.44 -51.14 34.87
CA GLY A 118 -29.56 -52.16 34.27
C GLY A 118 -30.07 -52.69 32.92
N PRO A 119 -31.32 -53.19 32.83
CA PRO A 119 -31.92 -53.61 31.56
C PRO A 119 -31.98 -52.49 30.53
N GLY A 120 -32.35 -51.27 30.94
CA GLY A 120 -32.41 -50.11 30.05
C GLY A 120 -31.03 -49.73 29.47
N LEU A 121 -29.96 -49.85 30.26
CA LEU A 121 -28.60 -49.62 29.77
C LEU A 121 -28.18 -50.67 28.73
N GLY A 122 -28.51 -51.94 28.97
CA GLY A 122 -28.23 -53.03 28.01
C GLY A 122 -29.00 -52.88 26.68
N GLU A 123 -30.25 -52.42 26.73
CA GLU A 123 -31.02 -52.12 25.51
C GLU A 123 -30.38 -50.98 24.69
N LEU A 124 -29.85 -49.94 25.35
CA LEU A 124 -29.17 -48.84 24.68
C LEU A 124 -27.82 -49.26 24.07
N GLU A 125 -27.08 -50.15 24.74
CA GLU A 125 -25.84 -50.74 24.22
C GLU A 125 -26.09 -51.53 22.93
N GLU A 126 -27.19 -52.28 22.82
CA GLU A 126 -27.58 -52.98 21.59
C GLU A 126 -27.98 -52.00 20.48
N LEU A 127 -28.79 -50.98 20.80
CA LEU A 127 -29.20 -49.97 19.81
C LEU A 127 -28.02 -49.17 19.25
N LEU A 128 -27.00 -48.88 20.06
CA LEU A 128 -25.75 -48.26 19.61
C LEU A 128 -24.94 -49.19 18.70
N ARG A 129 -24.92 -50.49 19.00
CA ARG A 129 -24.25 -51.48 18.14
C ARG A 129 -24.91 -51.61 16.78
N GLU A 130 -26.24 -51.51 16.71
CA GLU A 130 -26.97 -51.46 15.44
C GLU A 130 -26.65 -50.19 14.64
N ASP A 131 -26.52 -49.03 15.30
CA ASP A 131 -26.14 -47.77 14.63
C ASP A 131 -24.66 -47.78 14.15
N ASP A 132 -23.78 -48.55 14.79
CA ASP A 132 -22.38 -48.78 14.34
C ASP A 132 -22.31 -49.56 13.01
N GLU A 133 -23.28 -50.43 12.73
CA GLU A 133 -23.37 -51.17 11.46
C GLU A 133 -23.83 -50.28 10.29
N ASP A 134 -24.58 -49.21 10.58
CA ASP A 134 -25.07 -48.21 9.62
C ASP A 134 -24.76 -46.77 10.08
N LEU A 135 -23.48 -46.41 10.04
CA LEU A 135 -22.97 -45.09 10.44
C LEU A 135 -23.54 -43.92 9.61
N GLU A 136 -24.00 -44.16 8.37
CA GLU A 136 -24.57 -43.13 7.50
C GLU A 136 -26.07 -42.91 7.77
N GLY A 137 -26.77 -43.94 8.22
CA GLY A 137 -28.20 -43.92 8.51
C GLY A 137 -28.55 -43.72 9.98
N GLN A 138 -27.81 -44.26 10.94
CA GLN A 138 -28.03 -44.21 12.40
C GLN A 138 -29.53 -44.12 12.82
N PRO A 139 -30.39 -45.08 12.43
CA PRO A 139 -31.84 -45.13 12.73
C PRO A 139 -32.18 -44.75 14.17
N ASN A 140 -31.39 -45.22 15.12
CA ASN A 140 -31.73 -45.27 16.53
C ASN A 140 -31.26 -44.04 17.33
N LEU A 141 -30.54 -43.09 16.71
CA LEU A 141 -29.95 -41.92 17.37
C LEU A 141 -30.91 -41.15 18.32
N LEU A 142 -32.17 -40.97 17.92
CA LEU A 142 -33.17 -40.30 18.77
C LEU A 142 -33.63 -41.15 19.96
N ALA A 143 -33.81 -42.45 19.75
CA ALA A 143 -34.20 -43.38 20.80
C ALA A 143 -33.09 -43.50 21.84
N ILE A 144 -31.84 -43.59 21.37
CA ILE A 144 -30.65 -43.64 22.23
C ILE A 144 -30.52 -42.34 23.04
N HIS A 145 -30.68 -41.18 22.41
CA HIS A 145 -30.65 -39.89 23.11
C HIS A 145 -31.72 -39.76 24.20
N ALA A 146 -32.94 -40.21 23.92
CA ALA A 146 -34.04 -40.18 24.87
C ALA A 146 -33.78 -41.10 26.06
N GLY A 147 -33.37 -42.36 25.81
CA GLY A 147 -33.04 -43.32 26.86
C GLY A 147 -31.84 -42.90 27.71
N LEU A 148 -30.76 -42.42 27.08
CA LEU A 148 -29.60 -41.88 27.80
C LEU A 148 -29.96 -40.65 28.64
N SER A 149 -30.87 -39.81 28.14
CA SER A 149 -31.35 -38.67 28.93
C SER A 149 -32.10 -39.11 30.18
N GLU A 150 -32.95 -40.13 30.08
CA GLU A 150 -33.70 -40.68 31.21
C GLU A 150 -32.76 -41.35 32.23
N LEU A 151 -31.83 -42.19 31.80
CA LEU A 151 -30.85 -42.83 32.68
C LEU A 151 -29.95 -41.79 33.38
N ARG A 152 -29.53 -40.74 32.67
CA ARG A 152 -28.79 -39.63 33.29
C ARG A 152 -29.63 -38.88 34.34
N GLU A 153 -30.93 -38.71 34.12
CA GLU A 153 -31.84 -38.10 35.12
C GLU A 153 -32.06 -39.01 36.34
N VAL A 154 -32.05 -40.33 36.18
CA VAL A 154 -32.04 -41.28 37.31
C VAL A 154 -30.74 -41.16 38.11
N ARG A 155 -29.59 -41.13 37.44
CA ARG A 155 -28.28 -40.89 38.07
C ARG A 155 -28.26 -39.58 38.85
N GLU A 156 -28.74 -38.49 38.24
CA GLU A 156 -28.74 -37.17 38.85
C GLU A 156 -29.64 -37.12 40.09
N ARG A 157 -30.85 -37.68 40.02
CA ARG A 157 -31.73 -37.84 41.18
C ARG A 157 -31.10 -38.67 42.29
N ALA A 158 -30.39 -39.75 41.94
CA ALA A 158 -29.69 -40.60 42.90
C ALA A 158 -28.56 -39.85 43.61
N MET A 159 -27.78 -39.04 42.86
CA MET A 159 -26.71 -38.21 43.40
C MET A 159 -27.22 -37.02 44.23
N GLU A 160 -28.43 -36.53 43.95
CA GLU A 160 -29.05 -35.46 44.72
C GLU A 160 -29.57 -35.95 46.07
N GLN A 161 -30.23 -37.12 46.10
CA GLN A 161 -30.75 -37.71 47.34
C GLN A 161 -29.63 -38.06 48.34
N THR A 162 -28.44 -38.36 47.86
CA THR A 162 -27.26 -38.68 48.68
C THR A 162 -26.54 -37.43 49.20
N LYS A 163 -26.52 -36.32 48.45
CA LYS A 163 -25.95 -35.03 48.89
C LYS A 163 -26.74 -34.35 50.02
N GLY A 164 -28.01 -34.69 50.20
CA GLY A 164 -28.87 -34.12 51.26
C GLY A 164 -28.57 -34.62 52.67
N VAL A 165 -27.76 -35.68 52.83
CA VAL A 165 -27.38 -36.25 54.13
C VAL A 165 -26.00 -35.71 54.51
N GLU A 166 -25.94 -34.76 55.44
CA GLU A 166 -24.67 -34.31 56.02
C GLU A 166 -24.00 -35.48 56.77
N GLY A 167 -23.11 -36.21 56.10
CA GLY A 167 -22.28 -37.27 56.70
C GLY A 167 -21.59 -38.17 55.69
N GLU A 168 -20.47 -38.78 56.10
CA GLU A 168 -19.67 -39.78 55.37
C GLU A 168 -20.52 -40.98 54.87
N SER A 169 -21.70 -41.23 55.44
CA SER A 169 -22.56 -42.36 55.07
C SER A 169 -23.26 -42.24 53.71
N GLY A 170 -23.42 -41.03 53.14
CA GLY A 170 -24.08 -40.84 51.84
C GLY A 170 -23.23 -41.29 50.64
N LEU A 171 -21.91 -41.11 50.76
CA LEU A 171 -20.93 -41.56 49.77
C LEU A 171 -20.66 -43.06 49.88
N GLU A 172 -20.59 -43.60 51.11
CA GLU A 172 -20.45 -45.04 51.35
C GLU A 172 -21.62 -45.87 50.79
N LEU A 173 -22.84 -45.30 50.77
CA LEU A 173 -24.01 -45.91 50.15
C LEU A 173 -23.90 -45.99 48.62
N ILE A 174 -23.32 -45.00 47.95
CA ILE A 174 -23.08 -45.07 46.49
C ILE A 174 -21.96 -46.08 46.20
N GLU A 175 -20.91 -46.10 47.03
CA GLU A 175 -19.75 -46.94 46.82
C GLU A 175 -20.01 -48.44 47.11
N ASN A 176 -20.93 -48.76 48.02
CA ASN A 176 -21.08 -50.13 48.52
C ASN A 176 -22.50 -50.71 48.48
N LEU A 177 -23.50 -50.10 47.82
CA LEU A 177 -24.83 -50.73 47.69
C LEU A 177 -24.73 -51.91 46.70
N PRO A 178 -24.86 -53.17 47.16
CA PRO A 178 -24.93 -54.30 46.25
C PRO A 178 -26.34 -54.39 45.70
N LEU A 179 -26.47 -54.31 44.38
CA LEU A 179 -27.72 -54.64 43.68
C LEU A 179 -27.79 -56.15 43.44
N GLU A 180 -28.97 -56.67 43.10
CA GLU A 180 -29.13 -58.09 42.77
C GLU A 180 -28.15 -58.48 41.63
N GLY A 181 -27.08 -59.22 41.95
CA GLY A 181 -26.09 -59.69 40.98
C GLY A 181 -24.66 -59.10 41.09
N GLU A 182 -24.11 -58.91 42.30
CA GLU A 182 -22.69 -58.56 42.57
C GLU A 182 -22.14 -57.27 41.92
N THR A 183 -22.98 -56.41 41.35
CA THR A 183 -22.58 -55.13 40.73
C THR A 183 -23.01 -53.95 41.59
N THR A 184 -22.12 -52.95 41.72
CA THR A 184 -22.41 -51.75 42.52
C THR A 184 -23.07 -50.67 41.67
N LEU A 185 -23.79 -49.74 42.32
CA LEU A 185 -24.35 -48.54 41.66
C LEU A 185 -23.28 -47.72 40.93
N ARG A 186 -22.07 -47.68 41.47
CA ARG A 186 -20.91 -47.03 40.86
C ARG A 186 -20.52 -47.69 39.54
N ASP A 187 -20.55 -49.02 39.46
CA ASP A 187 -20.22 -49.75 38.23
C ASP A 187 -21.25 -49.47 37.13
N PHE A 188 -22.54 -49.37 37.48
CA PHE A 188 -23.59 -48.98 36.53
C PHE A 188 -23.45 -47.53 36.05
N PHE A 189 -23.02 -46.60 36.92
CA PHE A 189 -22.75 -45.22 36.50
C PHE A 189 -21.51 -45.10 35.64
N ALA A 190 -20.44 -45.84 35.93
CA ALA A 190 -19.25 -45.90 35.08
C ALA A 190 -19.59 -46.44 33.69
N ARG A 191 -20.35 -47.54 33.62
CA ARG A 191 -20.84 -48.08 32.35
C ARG A 191 -21.73 -47.10 31.59
N LEU A 192 -22.58 -46.34 32.29
CA LEU A 192 -23.37 -45.28 31.66
C LEU A 192 -22.46 -44.22 31.03
N ASP A 193 -21.38 -43.82 31.70
CA ASP A 193 -20.42 -42.85 31.15
C ASP A 193 -19.72 -43.40 29.88
N ASP A 194 -19.36 -44.69 29.86
CA ASP A 194 -18.79 -45.34 28.65
C ASP A 194 -19.77 -45.32 27.46
N VAL A 195 -21.04 -45.65 27.70
CA VAL A 195 -22.10 -45.64 26.66
C VAL A 195 -22.40 -44.21 26.19
N VAL A 196 -22.29 -43.23 27.10
CA VAL A 196 -22.40 -41.82 26.79
C VAL A 196 -21.27 -41.34 25.88
N ASP A 197 -20.03 -41.75 26.16
CA ASP A 197 -18.88 -41.41 25.33
C ASP A 197 -19.02 -42.02 23.93
N TRP A 198 -19.48 -43.28 23.83
CA TRP A 198 -19.75 -43.93 22.55
C TRP A 198 -20.84 -43.21 21.72
N PHE A 199 -21.91 -42.73 22.37
CA PHE A 199 -22.91 -41.89 21.73
C PHE A 199 -22.35 -40.51 21.30
N ASP A 200 -21.49 -39.90 22.12
CA ASP A 200 -20.84 -38.64 21.79
C ASP A 200 -19.92 -38.76 20.57
N GLU A 201 -19.26 -39.91 20.37
CA GLU A 201 -18.49 -40.22 19.17
C GLU A 201 -19.37 -40.28 17.92
N HIS A 202 -20.55 -40.93 17.99
CA HIS A 202 -21.52 -40.96 16.89
C HIS A 202 -21.99 -39.56 16.50
N VAL A 203 -22.37 -38.75 17.49
CA VAL A 203 -22.79 -37.36 17.29
C VAL A 203 -21.64 -36.53 16.71
N GLY A 204 -20.42 -36.72 17.20
CA GLY A 204 -19.22 -36.04 16.71
C GLY A 204 -18.91 -36.37 15.25
N ALA A 205 -18.92 -37.65 14.88
CA ALA A 205 -18.71 -38.11 13.51
C ALA A 205 -19.78 -37.56 12.55
N ALA A 206 -21.06 -37.57 12.97
CA ALA A 206 -22.14 -36.99 12.20
C ALA A 206 -21.98 -35.46 12.03
N CYS A 207 -21.49 -34.74 13.05
CA CYS A 207 -21.22 -33.31 12.97
C CYS A 207 -20.10 -32.97 11.98
N ILE A 208 -19.02 -33.75 11.95
CA ILE A 208 -17.88 -33.53 11.04
C ILE A 208 -18.28 -33.79 9.58
N ASN A 209 -19.13 -34.81 9.35
CA ASN A 209 -19.53 -35.28 8.03
C ASN A 209 -20.85 -34.66 7.51
N LEU A 210 -21.31 -33.54 8.08
CA LEU A 210 -22.57 -32.89 7.69
C LEU A 210 -22.66 -32.57 6.19
N ILE A 211 -21.61 -32.02 5.59
CA ILE A 211 -21.62 -31.62 4.17
C ILE A 211 -21.72 -32.85 3.25
N PRO A 212 -20.85 -33.88 3.38
CA PRO A 212 -21.02 -35.14 2.65
C PRO A 212 -22.39 -35.79 2.82
N LEU A 213 -22.95 -35.82 4.04
CA LEU A 213 -24.26 -36.44 4.31
C LEU A 213 -25.39 -35.72 3.56
N VAL A 214 -25.36 -34.39 3.50
CA VAL A 214 -26.32 -33.60 2.70
C VAL A 214 -26.13 -33.84 1.20
N GLN A 215 -24.89 -33.97 0.73
CA GLN A 215 -24.59 -34.25 -0.68
C GLN A 215 -25.02 -35.66 -1.12
N ALA A 216 -24.88 -36.64 -0.23
CA ALA A 216 -25.35 -38.01 -0.43
C ALA A 216 -26.88 -38.15 -0.36
N GLY A 217 -27.59 -37.09 0.06
CA GLY A 217 -29.05 -37.08 0.20
C GLY A 217 -29.57 -37.72 1.48
N ASN A 218 -28.70 -37.96 2.47
CA ASN A 218 -29.05 -38.59 3.75
C ASN A 218 -29.67 -37.57 4.73
N ASN A 219 -30.75 -36.94 4.29
CA ASN A 219 -31.43 -35.86 5.01
C ASN A 219 -32.00 -36.32 6.37
N GLY A 220 -32.35 -37.60 6.50
CA GLY A 220 -32.91 -38.16 7.72
C GLY A 220 -31.97 -38.10 8.92
N LEU A 221 -30.67 -38.37 8.71
CA LEU A 221 -29.67 -38.27 9.79
C LEU A 221 -29.46 -36.82 10.22
N VAL A 222 -29.36 -35.89 9.26
CA VAL A 222 -29.18 -34.45 9.53
C VAL A 222 -30.33 -33.90 10.38
N VAL A 223 -31.58 -34.29 10.08
CA VAL A 223 -32.75 -33.86 10.87
C VAL A 223 -32.70 -34.44 12.28
N ARG A 224 -32.38 -35.72 12.45
CA ARG A 224 -32.29 -36.35 13.78
C ARG A 224 -31.18 -35.74 14.62
N LEU A 225 -30.00 -35.52 14.05
CA LEU A 225 -28.90 -34.81 14.70
C LEU A 225 -29.32 -33.40 15.12
N ALA A 226 -30.02 -32.67 14.25
CA ALA A 226 -30.50 -31.33 14.56
C ALA A 226 -31.53 -31.34 15.71
N LEU A 227 -32.41 -32.34 15.77
CA LEU A 227 -33.38 -32.54 16.85
C LEU A 227 -32.70 -32.86 18.19
N VAL A 228 -31.71 -33.75 18.21
CA VAL A 228 -30.92 -34.06 19.41
C VAL A 228 -30.28 -32.79 19.97
N ILE A 229 -29.58 -32.03 19.11
CA ILE A 229 -28.90 -30.80 19.53
C ILE A 229 -29.90 -29.72 19.96
N GLU A 230 -31.06 -29.61 19.31
CA GLU A 230 -32.11 -28.67 19.68
C GLU A 230 -32.71 -28.96 21.06
N GLU A 231 -32.99 -30.23 21.36
CA GLU A 231 -33.56 -30.62 22.64
C GLU A 231 -32.53 -30.47 23.77
N GLU A 232 -31.26 -30.80 23.53
CA GLU A 232 -30.18 -30.54 24.49
C GLU A 232 -29.96 -29.04 24.71
N GLU A 233 -30.00 -28.21 23.67
CA GLU A 233 -29.91 -26.74 23.80
C GLU A 233 -31.04 -26.18 24.68
N LYS A 234 -32.25 -26.73 24.55
CA LYS A 234 -33.41 -26.34 25.34
C LYS A 234 -33.24 -26.74 26.81
N LYS A 235 -32.79 -27.97 27.09
CA LYS A 235 -32.51 -28.46 28.44
C LYS A 235 -31.38 -27.67 29.11
N ASP A 236 -30.27 -27.43 28.42
CA ASP A 236 -29.15 -26.61 28.91
C ASP A 236 -29.59 -25.17 29.24
N ARG A 237 -30.45 -24.57 28.41
CA ARG A 237 -30.99 -23.23 28.67
C ARG A 237 -31.86 -23.18 29.92
N GLN A 238 -32.70 -24.20 30.14
CA GLN A 238 -33.52 -24.32 31.34
C GLN A 238 -32.63 -24.50 32.59
N ALA A 239 -31.63 -25.37 32.53
CA ALA A 239 -30.68 -25.60 33.61
C ALA A 239 -29.92 -24.32 33.97
N LYS A 240 -29.42 -23.59 32.96
CA LYS A 240 -28.71 -22.33 33.18
C LYS A 240 -29.61 -21.25 33.81
N ALA A 241 -30.85 -21.12 33.32
CA ALA A 241 -31.79 -20.16 33.89
C ALA A 241 -32.13 -20.46 35.35
N LEU A 242 -32.24 -21.75 35.71
CA LEU A 242 -32.41 -22.18 37.10
C LEU A 242 -31.18 -21.87 37.96
N GLN A 243 -29.97 -22.14 37.46
CA GLN A 243 -28.71 -21.83 38.14
C GLN A 243 -28.53 -20.32 38.37
N ASP A 244 -28.78 -19.50 37.35
CA ASP A 244 -28.69 -18.04 37.43
C ASP A 244 -29.71 -17.48 38.43
N ALA A 245 -30.95 -17.99 38.41
CA ALA A 245 -31.99 -17.60 39.37
C ALA A 245 -31.63 -17.98 40.82
N GLN A 246 -31.06 -19.18 41.04
CA GLN A 246 -30.64 -19.61 42.37
C GLN A 246 -29.48 -18.75 42.91
N ARG A 247 -28.57 -18.33 42.02
CA ARG A 247 -27.42 -17.47 42.37
C ARG A 247 -27.85 -16.04 42.67
N GLU A 248 -28.80 -15.47 41.92
CA GLU A 248 -29.28 -14.10 42.13
C GLU A 248 -30.22 -13.97 43.34
N PHE A 249 -30.98 -15.03 43.69
CA PHE A 249 -31.96 -15.04 44.78
C PHE A 249 -31.58 -15.97 45.94
N GLN A 250 -30.29 -16.05 46.27
CA GLN A 250 -29.75 -16.97 47.29
C GLN A 250 -30.42 -16.84 48.68
N ASP A 251 -30.79 -15.61 49.09
CA ASP A 251 -31.46 -15.31 50.36
C ASP A 251 -32.93 -15.77 50.43
N VAL A 252 -33.61 -15.87 49.27
CA VAL A 252 -35.00 -16.33 49.17
C VAL A 252 -35.05 -17.84 48.92
N ALA A 253 -34.10 -18.36 48.13
CA ALA A 253 -33.95 -19.79 47.83
C ALA A 253 -33.68 -20.63 49.09
N SER A 254 -32.91 -20.12 50.06
CA SER A 254 -32.66 -20.81 51.33
C SER A 254 -33.91 -21.05 52.18
N ARG A 255 -35.00 -20.30 51.95
CA ARG A 255 -36.29 -20.45 52.65
C ARG A 255 -37.23 -21.46 51.99
N PHE A 256 -37.02 -21.80 50.71
CA PHE A 256 -37.77 -22.82 49.98
C PHE A 256 -36.91 -24.08 49.83
N LYS A 257 -36.73 -24.83 50.93
CA LYS A 257 -36.00 -26.12 50.96
C LYS A 257 -36.53 -27.19 49.99
N SER A 258 -37.68 -26.97 49.36
CA SER A 258 -38.29 -27.83 48.34
C SER A 258 -37.90 -27.50 46.90
N ILE A 259 -37.11 -26.44 46.67
CA ILE A 259 -36.57 -26.05 45.35
C ILE A 259 -35.03 -26.12 45.42
N ASN A 260 -34.51 -27.19 46.01
CA ASN A 260 -33.18 -27.66 45.66
C ASN A 260 -33.40 -28.60 44.49
N VAL A 261 -33.26 -28.06 43.28
CA VAL A 261 -33.00 -28.86 42.08
C VAL A 261 -31.49 -28.78 41.91
N GLY A 262 -30.83 -29.93 42.01
CA GLY A 262 -29.40 -30.08 41.83
C GLY A 262 -28.90 -29.36 40.57
N GLN A 263 -27.65 -28.91 40.63
CA GLN A 263 -26.98 -28.26 39.52
C GLN A 263 -26.84 -29.23 38.34
N ARG A 264 -27.85 -29.28 37.48
CA ARG A 264 -27.78 -30.03 36.22
C ARG A 264 -26.58 -29.55 35.41
N GLU A 265 -25.64 -30.44 35.16
CA GLU A 265 -24.42 -30.12 34.43
C GLU A 265 -24.76 -29.72 32.99
N LEU A 266 -24.22 -28.59 32.55
CA LEU A 266 -24.42 -28.09 31.19
C LEU A 266 -23.61 -28.94 30.21
N ARG A 267 -24.29 -29.58 29.26
CA ARG A 267 -23.67 -30.56 28.35
C ARG A 267 -23.03 -29.92 27.13
N GLY A 268 -23.59 -28.82 26.64
CA GLY A 268 -22.94 -27.96 25.65
C GLY A 268 -22.85 -28.53 24.23
N TYR A 269 -23.71 -29.48 23.83
CA TYR A 269 -23.73 -30.08 22.49
C TYR A 269 -23.77 -29.04 21.37
N LYS A 270 -24.49 -27.93 21.57
CA LYS A 270 -24.53 -26.86 20.57
C LYS A 270 -23.16 -26.20 20.34
N LYS A 271 -22.33 -26.08 21.38
CA LYS A 271 -20.97 -25.56 21.28
C LYS A 271 -20.06 -26.56 20.58
N LYS A 272 -20.13 -27.85 20.96
CA LYS A 272 -19.39 -28.94 20.30
C LYS A 272 -19.73 -29.02 18.80
N PHE A 273 -21.00 -28.89 18.43
CA PHE A 273 -21.47 -28.83 17.03
C PHE A 273 -20.82 -27.69 16.23
N LEU A 274 -20.78 -26.47 16.78
CA LEU A 274 -20.15 -25.34 16.10
C LEU A 274 -18.63 -25.54 15.96
N GLN A 275 -17.99 -26.11 16.98
CA GLN A 275 -16.56 -26.44 16.95
C GLN A 275 -16.24 -27.53 15.92
N ALA A 276 -17.10 -28.54 15.76
CA ALA A 276 -16.93 -29.57 14.73
C ALA A 276 -16.99 -29.00 13.32
N ILE A 277 -17.89 -28.04 13.06
CA ILE A 277 -17.96 -27.32 11.79
C ILE A 277 -16.68 -26.51 11.54
N GLU A 278 -16.19 -25.79 12.55
CA GLU A 278 -14.95 -25.01 12.46
C GLU A 278 -13.73 -25.92 12.20
N ALA A 279 -13.63 -27.06 12.89
CA ALA A 279 -12.56 -28.04 12.71
C ALA A 279 -12.58 -28.70 11.31
N SER A 280 -13.76 -29.09 10.83
CA SER A 280 -13.92 -29.69 9.49
C SER A 280 -13.49 -28.72 8.38
N ALA A 281 -13.90 -27.45 8.47
CA ALA A 281 -13.48 -26.43 7.53
C ALA A 281 -11.99 -26.08 7.65
N ALA A 282 -11.44 -26.00 8.87
CA ALA A 282 -10.02 -25.71 9.11
C ALA A 282 -9.09 -26.77 8.49
N ALA A 283 -9.45 -28.07 8.60
CA ALA A 283 -8.67 -29.16 8.00
C ALA A 283 -8.56 -29.03 6.47
N GLN A 284 -9.59 -28.50 5.79
CA GLN A 284 -9.52 -28.25 4.35
C GLN A 284 -8.64 -27.04 4.01
N PHE A 285 -8.56 -26.03 4.88
CA PHE A 285 -7.67 -24.88 4.69
C PHE A 285 -6.17 -25.26 4.78
N GLU A 286 -5.80 -26.30 5.54
CA GLU A 286 -4.40 -26.78 5.57
C GLU A 286 -3.93 -27.25 4.18
N GLN A 287 -4.80 -27.93 3.43
CA GLN A 287 -4.50 -28.34 2.06
C GLN A 287 -4.41 -27.15 1.11
N VAL A 288 -5.27 -26.14 1.30
CA VAL A 288 -5.23 -24.88 0.55
C VAL A 288 -3.93 -24.13 0.82
N GLN A 289 -3.46 -24.12 2.06
CA GLN A 289 -2.21 -23.48 2.45
C GLN A 289 -1.01 -24.07 1.71
N GLN A 290 -0.88 -25.40 1.70
CA GLN A 290 0.21 -26.06 0.97
C GLN A 290 0.15 -25.75 -0.52
N ALA A 291 -1.03 -25.81 -1.14
CA ALA A 291 -1.19 -25.49 -2.56
C ALA A 291 -0.86 -24.01 -2.88
N PHE A 292 -1.14 -23.09 -1.96
CA PHE A 292 -0.86 -21.66 -2.11
C PHE A 292 0.64 -21.34 -2.04
N LEU A 293 1.37 -21.99 -1.12
CA LEU A 293 2.81 -21.81 -0.97
C LEU A 293 3.60 -22.40 -2.16
N ASP A 294 3.10 -23.48 -2.75
CA ASP A 294 3.72 -24.08 -3.93
C ASP A 294 3.48 -23.23 -5.19
N ASP A 295 2.25 -22.75 -5.39
CA ASP A 295 1.85 -22.05 -6.61
C ASP A 295 0.69 -21.07 -6.33
N PRO A 296 0.95 -19.75 -6.27
CA PRO A 296 -0.06 -18.73 -6.01
C PRO A 296 -1.24 -18.75 -6.99
N ASP A 297 -1.03 -19.17 -8.25
CA ASP A 297 -2.09 -19.19 -9.27
C ASP A 297 -3.11 -20.31 -9.02
N LYS A 298 -2.73 -21.36 -8.26
CA LYS A 298 -3.63 -22.45 -7.89
C LYS A 298 -4.59 -22.07 -6.77
N PHE A 299 -4.39 -20.93 -6.10
CA PHE A 299 -5.20 -20.51 -4.96
C PHE A 299 -6.70 -20.50 -5.26
N GLU A 300 -7.09 -19.96 -6.42
CA GLU A 300 -8.50 -19.91 -6.81
C GLU A 300 -9.12 -21.30 -7.00
N LYS A 301 -8.35 -22.24 -7.54
CA LYS A 301 -8.81 -23.63 -7.72
C LYS A 301 -8.91 -24.33 -6.38
N ALA A 302 -7.94 -24.11 -5.49
CA ALA A 302 -7.91 -24.68 -4.15
C ALA A 302 -9.11 -24.21 -3.32
N CYS A 303 -9.53 -22.94 -3.41
CA CYS A 303 -10.70 -22.43 -2.68
C CYS A 303 -12.07 -22.79 -3.29
N ARG A 304 -12.15 -23.68 -4.29
CA ARG A 304 -13.44 -24.03 -4.92
C ARG A 304 -14.39 -24.78 -3.98
N TRP A 305 -13.85 -25.64 -3.11
CA TRP A 305 -14.64 -26.37 -2.12
C TRP A 305 -15.45 -25.44 -1.22
N PHE A 306 -14.85 -24.31 -0.82
CA PHE A 306 -15.44 -23.31 0.07
C PHE A 306 -16.81 -22.83 -0.42
N PHE A 307 -16.89 -22.47 -1.70
CA PHE A 307 -18.14 -21.97 -2.29
C PHE A 307 -19.13 -23.09 -2.60
N ASN A 308 -18.65 -24.30 -2.91
CA ASN A 308 -19.50 -25.47 -3.12
C ASN A 308 -20.18 -25.90 -1.80
N ASP A 309 -19.46 -25.88 -0.69
CA ASP A 309 -19.99 -26.17 0.64
C ASP A 309 -21.06 -25.17 1.03
N LEU A 310 -20.78 -23.86 0.91
CA LEU A 310 -21.76 -22.82 1.20
C LEU A 310 -23.02 -22.94 0.33
N ASN A 311 -22.86 -23.34 -0.94
CA ASN A 311 -24.00 -23.60 -1.82
C ASN A 311 -24.80 -24.85 -1.40
N THR A 312 -24.10 -25.92 -0.97
CA THR A 312 -24.71 -27.12 -0.40
C THR A 312 -25.54 -26.78 0.84
N VAL A 313 -24.99 -25.96 1.74
CA VAL A 313 -25.69 -25.49 2.94
C VAL A 313 -26.92 -24.69 2.56
N LYS A 314 -26.79 -23.76 1.61
CA LYS A 314 -27.89 -22.89 1.16
C LYS A 314 -29.08 -23.66 0.58
N LEU A 315 -28.81 -24.65 -0.28
CA LEU A 315 -29.84 -25.37 -1.03
C LEU A 315 -30.35 -26.61 -0.29
N GLY A 316 -29.48 -27.32 0.44
CA GLY A 316 -29.80 -28.61 1.03
C GLY A 316 -30.03 -28.61 2.54
N MET A 317 -29.37 -27.71 3.29
CA MET A 317 -29.33 -27.82 4.76
C MET A 317 -30.25 -26.84 5.50
N VAL A 318 -30.67 -25.74 4.86
CA VAL A 318 -31.52 -24.70 5.47
C VAL A 318 -32.88 -25.26 5.92
N ASP A 319 -33.48 -26.14 5.13
CA ASP A 319 -34.81 -26.71 5.42
C ASP A 319 -34.77 -27.89 6.40
N LEU A 320 -33.59 -28.49 6.63
CA LEU A 320 -33.39 -29.64 7.50
C LEU A 320 -33.12 -29.27 8.96
N MET A 321 -32.83 -28.00 9.24
CA MET A 321 -32.44 -27.52 10.57
C MET A 321 -33.41 -26.46 11.12
N PRO A 322 -33.45 -26.27 12.46
CA PRO A 322 -34.30 -25.26 13.08
C PRO A 322 -34.05 -23.85 12.55
N LYS A 323 -35.10 -23.16 12.10
CA LYS A 323 -35.03 -21.79 11.56
C LYS A 323 -34.38 -20.78 12.53
N LYS A 324 -34.51 -21.01 13.83
CA LYS A 324 -33.90 -20.21 14.90
C LYS A 324 -32.36 -20.13 14.79
N TRP A 325 -31.71 -21.17 14.27
CA TRP A 325 -30.25 -21.25 14.15
C TRP A 325 -29.69 -20.46 12.98
N LYS A 326 -30.53 -20.07 12.00
CA LYS A 326 -30.11 -19.36 10.78
C LYS A 326 -28.84 -19.98 10.18
N ILE A 327 -28.86 -21.31 9.98
CA ILE A 327 -27.66 -22.12 9.77
C ILE A 327 -26.75 -21.60 8.65
N PHE A 328 -27.33 -21.10 7.56
CA PHE A 328 -26.59 -20.50 6.46
C PHE A 328 -25.74 -19.28 6.90
N LYS A 329 -26.28 -18.38 7.73
CA LYS A 329 -25.53 -17.24 8.28
C LYS A 329 -24.42 -17.69 9.24
N THR A 330 -24.69 -18.75 10.01
CA THR A 330 -23.70 -19.33 10.93
C THR A 330 -22.52 -19.92 10.17
N TYR A 331 -22.77 -20.68 9.10
CA TYR A 331 -21.72 -21.18 8.22
C TYR A 331 -20.94 -20.06 7.57
N ILE A 332 -21.61 -19.03 7.03
CA ILE A 332 -20.94 -17.86 6.46
C ILE A 332 -20.01 -17.21 7.49
N SER A 333 -20.45 -16.99 8.72
CA SER A 333 -19.64 -16.38 9.77
C SER A 333 -18.38 -17.19 10.09
N ILE A 334 -18.52 -18.51 10.27
CA ILE A 334 -17.39 -19.41 10.56
C ILE A 334 -16.42 -19.45 9.37
N TYR A 335 -16.93 -19.69 8.16
CA TYR A 335 -16.13 -19.80 6.95
C TYR A 335 -15.41 -18.48 6.63
N HIS A 336 -16.09 -17.36 6.81
CA HIS A 336 -15.52 -16.03 6.62
C HIS A 336 -14.40 -15.73 7.62
N LYS A 337 -14.60 -16.07 8.90
CA LYS A 337 -13.55 -15.96 9.93
C LYS A 337 -12.33 -16.79 9.57
N LEU A 338 -12.50 -18.05 9.17
CA LEU A 338 -11.40 -18.93 8.77
C LEU A 338 -10.64 -18.40 7.54
N MET A 339 -11.36 -17.91 6.52
CA MET A 339 -10.75 -17.29 5.35
C MET A 339 -9.93 -16.05 5.72
N ARG A 340 -10.47 -15.20 6.61
CA ARG A 340 -9.77 -14.03 7.13
C ARG A 340 -8.51 -14.44 7.88
N ASP A 341 -8.62 -15.35 8.84
CA ASP A 341 -7.51 -15.78 9.67
C ASP A 341 -6.39 -16.42 8.81
N PHE A 342 -6.76 -17.19 7.78
CA PHE A 342 -5.82 -17.72 6.79
C PHE A 342 -5.10 -16.61 6.01
N LEU A 343 -5.83 -15.66 5.42
CA LEU A 343 -5.23 -14.60 4.60
C LEU A 343 -4.36 -13.65 5.43
N VAL A 344 -4.83 -13.26 6.61
CA VAL A 344 -4.05 -12.41 7.53
C VAL A 344 -2.77 -13.12 7.96
N ALA A 345 -2.82 -14.42 8.28
CA ALA A 345 -1.63 -15.19 8.64
C ALA A 345 -0.60 -15.27 7.50
N GLN A 346 -1.05 -15.37 6.23
CA GLN A 346 -0.13 -15.33 5.09
C GLN A 346 0.48 -13.94 4.89
N LEU A 347 -0.30 -12.87 5.07
CA LEU A 347 0.18 -11.49 4.93
C LEU A 347 1.14 -11.06 6.05
N ASP A 348 1.00 -11.63 7.25
CA ASP A 348 1.89 -11.36 8.38
C ASP A 348 3.17 -12.22 8.35
N ASN A 349 3.29 -13.15 7.39
CA ASN A 349 4.50 -13.92 7.18
C ASN A 349 5.60 -13.06 6.55
N ALA A 350 6.75 -12.96 7.22
CA ALA A 350 7.89 -12.18 6.77
C ALA A 350 8.52 -12.67 5.45
N GLU A 351 8.26 -13.92 5.05
CA GLU A 351 8.82 -14.54 3.84
C GLU A 351 7.88 -14.45 2.63
N ILE A 352 6.75 -13.73 2.73
CA ILE A 352 5.81 -13.64 1.61
C ILE A 352 6.46 -12.96 0.40
N THR A 353 6.44 -13.63 -0.76
CA THR A 353 6.99 -13.05 -1.98
C THR A 353 5.99 -12.08 -2.62
N PRO A 354 6.45 -11.12 -3.45
CA PRO A 354 5.57 -10.16 -4.11
C PRO A 354 4.44 -10.83 -4.91
N VAL A 355 4.72 -11.99 -5.50
CA VAL A 355 3.77 -12.78 -6.29
C VAL A 355 2.63 -13.31 -5.41
N HIS A 356 2.93 -13.78 -4.20
CA HIS A 356 1.92 -14.25 -3.25
C HIS A 356 1.03 -13.10 -2.74
N MET A 357 1.62 -11.92 -2.46
CA MET A 357 0.85 -10.74 -2.04
C MET A 357 -0.17 -10.32 -3.11
N LEU A 358 0.24 -10.34 -4.37
CA LEU A 358 -0.58 -9.98 -5.53
C LEU A 358 -1.71 -11.00 -5.76
N ALA A 359 -1.43 -12.29 -5.59
CA ALA A 359 -2.45 -13.33 -5.66
C ALA A 359 -3.54 -13.14 -4.60
N ILE A 360 -3.16 -12.77 -3.37
CA ILE A 360 -4.10 -12.43 -2.29
C ILE A 360 -4.93 -11.19 -2.67
N LEU A 361 -4.30 -10.10 -3.10
CA LEU A 361 -5.00 -8.87 -3.51
C LEU A 361 -6.02 -9.14 -4.62
N THR A 362 -5.65 -9.92 -5.63
CA THR A 362 -6.55 -10.30 -6.73
C THR A 362 -7.71 -11.18 -6.24
N TRP A 363 -7.44 -12.05 -5.26
CA TRP A 363 -8.46 -12.92 -4.67
C TRP A 363 -9.52 -12.15 -3.91
N VAL A 364 -9.18 -11.10 -3.17
CA VAL A 364 -10.15 -10.33 -2.37
C VAL A 364 -11.30 -9.81 -3.24
N GLY A 365 -11.01 -9.18 -4.39
CA GLY A 365 -12.05 -8.73 -5.33
C GLY A 365 -12.93 -9.88 -5.86
N LYS A 366 -12.32 -11.03 -6.17
CA LYS A 366 -13.06 -12.24 -6.61
C LYS A 366 -13.91 -12.82 -5.49
N TYR A 367 -13.43 -12.83 -4.25
CA TYR A 367 -14.13 -13.34 -3.07
C TYR A 367 -15.44 -12.58 -2.84
N HIS A 368 -15.38 -11.24 -2.79
CA HIS A 368 -16.58 -10.41 -2.62
C HIS A 368 -17.58 -10.62 -3.76
N THR A 369 -17.10 -10.74 -5.01
CA THR A 369 -17.94 -11.05 -6.17
C THR A 369 -18.63 -12.42 -6.05
N LYS A 370 -17.91 -13.46 -5.62
CA LYS A 370 -18.47 -14.81 -5.43
C LYS A 370 -19.45 -14.87 -4.24
N MET A 371 -19.16 -14.17 -3.14
CA MET A 371 -20.08 -14.06 -1.99
C MET A 371 -21.37 -13.31 -2.34
N ALA A 372 -21.28 -12.24 -3.15
CA ALA A 372 -22.44 -11.53 -3.66
C ALA A 372 -23.33 -12.43 -4.53
N ARG A 373 -22.75 -13.30 -5.37
CA ARG A 373 -23.50 -14.31 -6.15
C ARG A 373 -24.24 -15.32 -5.28
N LEU A 374 -23.70 -15.65 -4.11
CA LEU A 374 -24.37 -16.49 -3.11
C LEU A 374 -25.50 -15.75 -2.37
N GLY A 375 -25.71 -14.46 -2.61
CA GLY A 375 -26.76 -13.64 -2.01
C GLY A 375 -26.38 -13.05 -0.65
N VAL A 376 -25.09 -13.05 -0.30
CA VAL A 376 -24.58 -12.44 0.92
C VAL A 376 -24.24 -10.98 0.63
N LYS A 377 -24.80 -10.07 1.43
CA LYS A 377 -24.47 -8.64 1.33
C LYS A 377 -23.12 -8.39 1.98
N GLU A 378 -22.37 -7.43 1.44
CA GLU A 378 -21.05 -7.06 1.96
C GLU A 378 -21.09 -6.59 3.42
N ASP A 379 -22.19 -5.96 3.85
CA ASP A 379 -22.41 -5.58 5.25
C ASP A 379 -22.45 -6.76 6.23
N GLU A 380 -22.76 -7.97 5.75
CA GLU A 380 -22.78 -9.18 6.58
C GLU A 380 -21.38 -9.82 6.70
N LEU A 381 -20.40 -9.37 5.91
CA LEU A 381 -19.01 -9.84 5.89
C LEU A 381 -18.10 -8.89 6.67
N ARG A 382 -18.32 -8.82 7.98
CA ARG A 382 -17.51 -8.00 8.90
C ARG A 382 -16.85 -8.91 9.94
N PRO A 383 -15.57 -8.71 10.28
CA PRO A 383 -14.61 -7.72 9.72
C PRO A 383 -14.18 -8.03 8.28
N HIS A 384 -13.56 -7.07 7.58
CA HIS A 384 -13.08 -7.27 6.20
C HIS A 384 -12.14 -8.48 6.11
N VAL A 385 -12.14 -9.17 4.96
CA VAL A 385 -11.38 -10.40 4.72
C VAL A 385 -9.87 -10.25 4.99
N ILE A 386 -9.34 -9.05 4.77
CA ILE A 386 -7.95 -8.66 5.04
C ILE A 386 -7.82 -7.40 5.91
N ASP A 387 -8.80 -7.13 6.77
CA ASP A 387 -8.79 -5.98 7.69
C ASP A 387 -8.60 -4.60 7.02
N SER A 388 -9.12 -4.44 5.79
CA SER A 388 -9.00 -3.23 4.96
C SER A 388 -7.56 -2.81 4.62
N ARG A 389 -6.58 -3.73 4.69
CA ARG A 389 -5.16 -3.49 4.39
C ARG A 389 -4.84 -3.41 2.89
N GLU A 390 -5.84 -3.34 2.01
CA GLU A 390 -5.62 -3.35 0.55
C GLU A 390 -4.67 -2.25 0.08
N SER A 391 -4.88 -1.01 0.54
CA SER A 391 -4.04 0.13 0.19
C SER A 391 -2.60 -0.01 0.72
N ASP A 392 -2.45 -0.57 1.92
CA ASP A 392 -1.13 -0.79 2.53
C ASP A 392 -0.36 -1.88 1.77
N LEU A 393 -1.01 -2.98 1.41
CA LEU A 393 -0.40 -4.06 0.62
C LEU A 393 0.01 -3.59 -0.78
N VAL A 394 -0.80 -2.75 -1.42
CA VAL A 394 -0.44 -2.13 -2.70
C VAL A 394 0.78 -1.24 -2.54
N ARG A 395 0.84 -0.45 -1.47
CA ARG A 395 2.01 0.39 -1.16
C ARG A 395 3.26 -0.46 -0.90
N ASP A 396 3.14 -1.53 -0.13
CA ASP A 396 4.26 -2.41 0.22
C ASP A 396 4.79 -3.15 -1.01
N TYR A 397 3.88 -3.65 -1.86
CA TYR A 397 4.23 -4.26 -3.15
C TYR A 397 4.92 -3.25 -4.08
N ARG A 398 4.37 -2.04 -4.24
CA ARG A 398 4.99 -0.95 -5.01
C ARG A 398 6.39 -0.63 -4.49
N THR A 399 6.54 -0.54 -3.17
CA THR A 399 7.82 -0.24 -2.50
C THR A 399 8.86 -1.31 -2.81
N LEU A 400 8.47 -2.58 -2.84
CA LEU A 400 9.38 -3.69 -3.11
C LEU A 400 9.91 -3.64 -4.55
N ILE A 401 9.06 -3.41 -5.56
CA ILE A 401 9.51 -3.26 -6.95
C ILE A 401 10.37 -2.01 -7.12
N THR A 402 9.95 -0.88 -6.55
CA THR A 402 10.70 0.39 -6.57
C THR A 402 12.10 0.20 -6.00
N LYS A 403 12.21 -0.53 -4.88
CA LYS A 403 13.50 -0.84 -4.26
C LYS A 403 14.38 -1.72 -5.15
N ALA A 404 13.80 -2.73 -5.81
CA ALA A 404 14.54 -3.58 -6.74
C ALA A 404 15.09 -2.79 -7.95
N VAL A 405 14.31 -1.88 -8.52
CA VAL A 405 14.75 -0.97 -9.60
C VAL A 405 15.91 -0.11 -9.12
N GLN A 406 15.78 0.51 -7.94
CA GLN A 406 16.83 1.37 -7.39
C GLN A 406 18.12 0.60 -7.11
N GLU A 407 18.05 -0.56 -6.45
CA GLU A 407 19.23 -1.39 -6.16
C GLU A 407 19.96 -1.84 -7.42
N TRP A 408 19.24 -2.08 -8.50
CA TRP A 408 19.86 -2.43 -9.78
C TRP A 408 20.53 -1.21 -10.43
N MET A 409 19.84 -0.07 -10.46
CA MET A 409 20.39 1.19 -10.99
C MET A 409 21.62 1.65 -10.21
N ASP A 410 21.63 1.48 -8.88
CA ASP A 410 22.78 1.80 -8.02
C ASP A 410 23.98 0.86 -8.26
N ARG A 411 23.72 -0.42 -8.50
CA ARG A 411 24.78 -1.38 -8.89
C ARG A 411 25.40 -1.00 -10.23
N MET A 412 24.57 -0.72 -11.23
CA MET A 412 25.03 -0.29 -12.55
C MET A 412 25.80 1.03 -12.47
N ALA A 413 25.30 2.01 -11.72
CA ALA A 413 25.98 3.27 -11.45
C ALA A 413 27.35 3.09 -10.79
N THR A 414 27.49 2.08 -9.92
CA THR A 414 28.78 1.77 -9.28
C THR A 414 29.78 1.20 -10.28
N THR A 415 29.33 0.29 -11.15
CA THR A 415 30.14 -0.26 -12.25
C THR A 415 30.56 0.86 -13.22
N ASP A 416 29.63 1.69 -13.67
CA ASP A 416 29.90 2.80 -14.60
C ASP A 416 30.93 3.79 -14.05
N ARG A 417 30.83 4.13 -12.75
CA ARG A 417 31.83 4.97 -12.07
C ARG A 417 33.21 4.35 -12.09
N GLN A 418 33.30 3.05 -11.84
CA GLN A 418 34.57 2.33 -11.82
C GLN A 418 35.17 2.26 -13.23
N GLU A 419 34.37 1.99 -14.25
CA GLU A 419 34.80 1.96 -15.66
C GLU A 419 35.26 3.34 -16.13
N PHE A 420 34.49 4.39 -15.85
CA PHE A 420 34.83 5.77 -16.19
C PHE A 420 36.13 6.26 -15.52
N LEU A 421 36.36 5.91 -14.26
CA LEU A 421 37.56 6.34 -13.54
C LEU A 421 38.80 5.52 -13.91
N SER A 422 38.63 4.24 -14.25
CA SER A 422 39.75 3.37 -14.64
C SER A 422 40.18 3.58 -16.08
N ARG A 423 39.24 3.92 -16.98
CA ARG A 423 39.45 4.10 -18.42
C ARG A 423 40.28 2.99 -19.06
N ALA A 424 40.02 1.75 -18.66
CA ALA A 424 40.71 0.61 -19.22
C ALA A 424 40.43 0.49 -20.74
N ASP A 425 41.41 0.03 -21.51
CA ASP A 425 41.21 -0.31 -22.92
C ASP A 425 40.08 -1.33 -23.03
N SER A 426 39.13 -1.10 -23.95
CA SER A 426 37.84 -1.83 -24.10
C SER A 426 36.74 -1.53 -23.08
N SER A 427 36.82 -0.44 -22.32
CA SER A 427 35.72 -0.02 -21.42
C SER A 427 34.50 0.55 -22.14
N LEU A 428 34.63 0.93 -23.41
CA LEU A 428 33.55 1.44 -24.27
C LEU A 428 33.25 0.47 -25.41
N ASP A 429 32.01 0.49 -25.88
CA ASP A 429 31.56 -0.29 -27.03
C ASP A 429 31.36 0.61 -28.26
N GLN A 430 31.33 0.00 -29.45
CA GLN A 430 30.93 0.66 -30.69
C GLN A 430 29.73 -0.05 -31.29
N ASN A 431 28.72 0.72 -31.71
CA ASN A 431 27.55 0.17 -32.40
C ASN A 431 27.87 -0.16 -33.88
N GLY A 432 26.89 -0.70 -34.61
CA GLY A 432 27.04 -1.05 -36.02
C GLY A 432 27.36 0.12 -36.96
N ASP A 433 27.06 1.34 -36.53
CA ASP A 433 27.35 2.58 -37.24
C ASP A 433 28.70 3.20 -36.83
N GLY A 434 29.42 2.58 -35.89
CA GLY A 434 30.72 3.02 -35.38
C GLY A 434 30.66 4.02 -34.23
N HIS A 435 29.47 4.40 -33.76
CA HIS A 435 29.34 5.34 -32.63
C HIS A 435 29.77 4.70 -31.32
N LEU A 436 30.53 5.45 -30.52
CA LEU A 436 30.94 5.02 -29.17
C LEU A 436 29.76 5.05 -28.19
N HIS A 437 29.66 4.05 -27.33
CA HIS A 437 28.62 3.89 -26.32
C HIS A 437 29.17 3.33 -25.01
N THR A 438 28.49 3.62 -23.90
CA THR A 438 28.74 2.88 -22.65
C THR A 438 28.14 1.48 -22.72
N LYS A 439 28.79 0.51 -22.09
CA LYS A 439 28.32 -0.88 -22.07
C LYS A 439 26.97 -1.05 -21.39
N SER A 440 26.66 -0.18 -20.44
CA SER A 440 25.46 -0.23 -19.62
C SER A 440 24.21 0.33 -20.30
N LEU A 441 24.32 0.99 -21.47
CA LEU A 441 23.17 1.58 -22.17
C LEU A 441 22.08 0.54 -22.46
N GLY A 442 22.43 -0.56 -23.12
CA GLY A 442 21.47 -1.60 -23.52
C GLY A 442 20.92 -2.39 -22.33
N ASP A 443 21.78 -2.72 -21.37
CA ASP A 443 21.42 -3.45 -20.15
C ASP A 443 20.41 -2.65 -19.31
N MET A 444 20.59 -1.33 -19.21
CA MET A 444 19.69 -0.44 -18.47
C MET A 444 18.26 -0.56 -18.98
N TRP A 445 18.06 -0.40 -20.29
CA TRP A 445 16.73 -0.44 -20.89
C TRP A 445 16.12 -1.83 -20.89
N THR A 446 16.95 -2.88 -21.01
CA THR A 446 16.49 -4.26 -20.89
C THR A 446 15.94 -4.52 -19.50
N MET A 447 16.65 -4.09 -18.45
CA MET A 447 16.19 -4.26 -17.07
C MET A 447 14.92 -3.44 -16.78
N LEU A 448 14.86 -2.17 -17.21
CA LEU A 448 13.66 -1.35 -17.01
C LEU A 448 12.42 -2.00 -17.64
N ARG A 449 12.57 -2.62 -18.82
CA ARG A 449 11.51 -3.37 -19.49
C ARG A 449 11.08 -4.60 -18.69
N GLU A 450 12.03 -5.37 -18.14
CA GLU A 450 11.73 -6.53 -17.31
C GLU A 450 10.97 -6.15 -16.03
N GLN A 451 11.37 -5.08 -15.34
CA GLN A 451 10.68 -4.60 -14.14
C GLN A 451 9.30 -4.05 -14.46
N LEU A 452 9.13 -3.41 -15.62
CA LEU A 452 7.82 -2.97 -16.09
C LEU A 452 6.90 -4.16 -16.37
N ALA A 453 7.42 -5.26 -16.93
CA ALA A 453 6.66 -6.49 -17.13
C ALA A 453 6.24 -7.15 -15.80
N VAL A 454 7.10 -7.10 -14.77
CA VAL A 454 6.73 -7.54 -13.41
C VAL A 454 5.60 -6.67 -12.85
N ALA A 455 5.68 -5.34 -13.00
CA ALA A 455 4.60 -4.45 -12.58
C ALA A 455 3.30 -4.71 -13.36
N GLN A 456 3.38 -5.01 -14.66
CA GLN A 456 2.23 -5.37 -15.50
C GLN A 456 1.51 -6.61 -14.98
N SER A 457 2.24 -7.61 -14.46
CA SER A 457 1.64 -8.83 -13.89
C SER A 457 0.65 -8.57 -12.75
N SER A 458 0.71 -7.39 -12.11
CA SER A 458 -0.25 -6.97 -11.09
C SER A 458 -1.65 -6.68 -11.60
N GLY A 459 -1.81 -6.41 -12.90
CA GLY A 459 -3.10 -6.03 -13.51
C GLY A 459 -3.69 -4.74 -12.93
N ARG A 460 -2.89 -3.95 -12.20
CA ARG A 460 -3.32 -2.77 -11.43
C ARG A 460 -2.60 -1.51 -11.93
N PRO A 461 -3.33 -0.54 -12.51
CA PRO A 461 -2.72 0.67 -13.04
C PRO A 461 -1.94 1.48 -12.00
N ASP A 462 -2.46 1.60 -10.78
CA ASP A 462 -1.85 2.37 -9.68
C ASP A 462 -0.46 1.84 -9.26
N VAL A 463 -0.24 0.54 -9.38
CA VAL A 463 1.05 -0.09 -9.14
C VAL A 463 2.03 0.25 -10.27
N VAL A 464 1.59 0.12 -11.53
CA VAL A 464 2.43 0.40 -12.70
C VAL A 464 2.84 1.86 -12.74
N GLU A 465 1.91 2.79 -12.51
CA GLU A 465 2.16 4.23 -12.39
C GLU A 465 3.28 4.50 -11.38
N GLY A 466 3.19 3.86 -10.21
CA GLY A 466 4.17 4.04 -9.16
C GLY A 466 5.57 3.52 -9.47
N VAL A 467 5.67 2.44 -10.26
CA VAL A 467 6.95 1.89 -10.73
C VAL A 467 7.53 2.77 -11.83
N VAL A 468 6.71 3.26 -12.76
CA VAL A 468 7.12 4.19 -13.83
C VAL A 468 7.69 5.50 -13.25
N GLU A 469 7.06 6.06 -12.22
CA GLU A 469 7.61 7.22 -11.48
C GLU A 469 9.01 6.93 -10.93
N SER A 470 9.21 5.76 -10.33
CA SER A 470 10.52 5.35 -9.81
C SER A 470 11.56 5.21 -10.91
N MET A 471 11.17 4.72 -12.09
CA MET A 471 12.05 4.57 -13.25
C MET A 471 12.49 5.94 -13.79
N TYR A 472 11.56 6.91 -13.92
CA TYR A 472 11.90 8.28 -14.30
C TYR A 472 12.89 8.92 -13.31
N ILE A 473 12.66 8.74 -12.00
CA ILE A 473 13.58 9.23 -10.96
C ILE A 473 14.97 8.61 -11.12
N ALA A 474 15.05 7.29 -11.33
CA ALA A 474 16.32 6.60 -11.49
C ALA A 474 17.09 7.06 -12.74
N LEU A 475 16.40 7.30 -13.85
CA LEU A 475 16.99 7.85 -15.08
C LEU A 475 17.55 9.27 -14.85
N LYS A 476 16.80 10.14 -14.17
CA LYS A 476 17.27 11.49 -13.79
C LYS A 476 18.48 11.44 -12.86
N GLN A 477 18.48 10.53 -11.88
CA GLN A 477 19.62 10.34 -10.97
C GLN A 477 20.88 9.87 -11.73
N ARG A 478 20.73 9.02 -12.74
CA ARG A 478 21.82 8.58 -13.60
C ARG A 478 22.43 9.73 -14.39
N GLN A 479 21.60 10.61 -14.97
CA GLN A 479 22.07 11.82 -15.65
C GLN A 479 22.88 12.73 -14.71
N GLN A 480 22.34 13.02 -13.52
CA GLN A 480 23.03 13.84 -12.52
C GLN A 480 24.35 13.21 -12.04
N MET A 481 24.41 11.88 -11.96
CA MET A 481 25.66 11.19 -11.68
C MET A 481 26.69 11.44 -12.78
N TRP A 482 26.31 11.23 -14.04
CA TRP A 482 27.23 11.44 -15.17
C TRP A 482 27.73 12.88 -15.22
N GLU A 483 26.84 13.86 -15.10
CA GLU A 483 27.18 15.28 -15.05
C GLU A 483 28.24 15.59 -13.98
N ARG A 484 28.04 15.08 -12.75
CA ARG A 484 29.00 15.27 -11.66
C ARG A 484 30.36 14.61 -11.94
N LEU A 485 30.36 13.40 -12.50
CA LEU A 485 31.60 12.67 -12.80
C LEU A 485 32.42 13.39 -13.87
N VAL A 486 31.78 13.83 -14.96
CA VAL A 486 32.49 14.54 -16.04
C VAL A 486 32.99 15.90 -15.57
N ASP A 487 32.23 16.61 -14.73
CA ASP A 487 32.65 17.88 -14.13
C ASP A 487 33.85 17.74 -13.20
N ASP A 488 33.81 16.77 -12.28
CA ASP A 488 34.88 16.56 -11.33
C ASP A 488 36.19 16.16 -12.04
N GLU A 489 36.08 15.42 -13.14
CA GLU A 489 37.21 15.02 -13.95
C GLU A 489 37.74 16.17 -14.83
N ALA A 490 36.86 16.96 -15.45
CA ALA A 490 37.24 18.15 -16.21
C ALA A 490 38.00 19.18 -15.35
N ARG A 491 37.61 19.35 -14.08
CA ARG A 491 38.32 20.21 -13.11
C ARG A 491 39.77 19.76 -12.85
N LYS A 492 40.08 18.48 -12.99
CA LYS A 492 41.47 17.97 -12.84
C LYS A 492 42.35 18.41 -14.02
N PHE A 493 41.79 18.49 -15.23
CA PHE A 493 42.49 19.08 -16.38
C PHE A 493 42.70 20.58 -16.21
N GLU A 494 41.69 21.32 -15.72
CA GLU A 494 41.80 22.76 -15.45
C GLU A 494 42.89 23.10 -14.42
N SER A 495 42.97 22.30 -13.35
CA SER A 495 43.99 22.48 -12.30
C SER A 495 45.38 21.96 -12.70
N GLY A 496 45.51 21.30 -13.86
CA GLY A 496 46.76 20.71 -14.35
C GLY A 496 47.18 19.45 -13.59
N GLN A 497 46.27 18.80 -12.87
CA GLN A 497 46.50 17.49 -12.23
C GLN A 497 46.58 16.36 -13.26
N LEU A 498 45.84 16.50 -14.37
CA LEU A 498 45.88 15.61 -15.52
C LEU A 498 46.50 16.33 -16.72
N GLY A 499 47.30 15.61 -17.49
CA GLY A 499 48.01 16.11 -18.68
C GLY A 499 47.50 15.51 -19.98
N GLN A 500 48.25 15.72 -21.05
CA GLN A 500 47.89 15.35 -22.43
C GLN A 500 47.63 13.85 -22.63
N GLU A 501 48.34 12.98 -21.89
CA GLU A 501 48.18 11.52 -21.96
C GLU A 501 46.77 11.03 -21.58
N ALA A 502 46.03 11.79 -20.77
CA ALA A 502 44.70 11.42 -20.30
C ALA A 502 43.56 12.05 -21.12
N VAL A 503 43.88 12.93 -22.09
CA VAL A 503 42.87 13.69 -22.84
C VAL A 503 42.08 12.80 -23.79
N SER A 504 42.76 11.97 -24.59
CA SER A 504 42.10 11.07 -25.55
C SER A 504 41.11 10.15 -24.85
N SER A 505 41.53 9.48 -23.78
CA SER A 505 40.64 8.58 -23.05
C SER A 505 39.46 9.31 -22.39
N PHE A 506 39.65 10.54 -21.90
CA PHE A 506 38.55 11.34 -21.37
C PHE A 506 37.57 11.75 -22.46
N HIS A 507 38.08 12.18 -23.62
CA HIS A 507 37.31 12.56 -24.79
C HIS A 507 36.48 11.39 -25.31
N ASP A 508 37.04 10.19 -25.41
CA ASP A 508 36.30 8.99 -25.82
C ASP A 508 35.08 8.74 -24.92
N TRP A 509 35.26 8.94 -23.60
CA TRP A 509 34.16 8.85 -22.63
C TRP A 509 33.14 9.97 -22.75
N LEU A 510 33.57 11.23 -22.96
CA LEU A 510 32.64 12.34 -23.20
C LEU A 510 31.80 12.10 -24.46
N VAL A 511 32.41 11.58 -25.52
CA VAL A 511 31.71 11.21 -26.76
C VAL A 511 30.74 10.07 -26.53
N ALA A 512 31.16 9.00 -25.85
CA ALA A 512 30.29 7.86 -25.54
C ALA A 512 29.07 8.28 -24.71
N ILE A 513 29.26 9.09 -23.67
CA ILE A 513 28.16 9.60 -22.83
C ILE A 513 27.24 10.50 -23.66
N ALA A 514 27.80 11.39 -24.50
CA ALA A 514 27.01 12.29 -25.35
C ALA A 514 26.17 11.52 -26.37
N ASN A 515 26.76 10.51 -27.02
CA ASN A 515 26.08 9.60 -27.94
C ASN A 515 24.95 8.85 -27.23
N ASP A 516 25.20 8.25 -26.07
CA ASP A 516 24.19 7.56 -25.28
C ASP A 516 22.99 8.46 -24.97
N GLN A 517 23.24 9.72 -24.61
CA GLN A 517 22.16 10.66 -24.29
C GLN A 517 21.27 10.92 -25.51
N ILE A 518 21.86 11.11 -26.70
CA ILE A 518 21.08 11.32 -27.93
C ILE A 518 20.38 10.02 -28.36
N THR A 519 21.05 8.87 -28.32
CA THR A 519 20.43 7.58 -28.66
C THR A 519 19.24 7.25 -27.77
N ASN A 520 19.20 7.75 -26.53
CA ASN A 520 18.02 7.60 -25.67
C ASN A 520 16.78 8.33 -26.18
N ILE A 521 16.94 9.40 -26.97
CA ILE A 521 15.85 10.30 -27.42
C ILE A 521 15.71 10.41 -28.94
N ASP A 522 16.65 9.86 -29.71
CA ASP A 522 16.67 9.96 -31.16
C ASP A 522 15.63 9.02 -31.79
N ASP A 523 14.46 9.58 -32.07
CA ASP A 523 13.44 8.92 -32.86
C ASP A 523 13.77 9.11 -34.34
N ASP A 524 14.28 8.07 -35.00
CA ASP A 524 14.63 8.16 -36.42
C ASP A 524 13.38 8.03 -37.31
N PRO A 525 12.89 9.12 -37.93
CA PRO A 525 11.71 9.08 -38.78
C PRO A 525 11.96 8.36 -40.12
N ALA A 526 13.22 8.19 -40.54
CA ALA A 526 13.58 7.55 -41.79
C ALA A 526 13.57 6.02 -41.69
N THR A 527 14.02 5.45 -40.58
CA THR A 527 13.92 4.00 -40.31
C THR A 527 12.64 3.60 -39.58
N GLY A 528 11.91 4.58 -39.01
CA GLY A 528 10.73 4.33 -38.18
C GLY A 528 11.05 3.63 -36.86
N THR A 529 12.32 3.70 -36.44
CA THR A 529 12.83 3.06 -35.24
C THR A 529 12.65 4.04 -34.07
N PRO A 530 11.74 3.76 -33.11
CA PRO A 530 11.61 4.63 -31.95
C PRO A 530 12.85 4.53 -31.06
N SER A 531 13.20 5.65 -30.43
CA SER A 531 14.22 5.77 -29.40
C SER A 531 13.91 4.90 -28.19
N PHE A 532 14.89 4.71 -27.31
CA PHE A 532 14.65 3.95 -26.09
C PHE A 532 13.59 4.60 -25.19
N LEU A 533 13.61 5.93 -25.05
CA LEU A 533 12.65 6.65 -24.23
C LEU A 533 11.24 6.63 -24.83
N SER A 534 11.11 6.76 -26.15
CA SER A 534 9.81 6.65 -26.84
C SER A 534 9.24 5.23 -26.79
N ARG A 535 10.08 4.19 -26.88
CA ARG A 535 9.67 2.79 -26.66
C ARG A 535 9.19 2.56 -25.23
N PHE A 536 9.93 3.06 -24.25
CA PHE A 536 9.54 2.95 -22.85
C PHE A 536 8.16 3.57 -22.59
N ARG A 537 7.90 4.75 -23.17
CA ARG A 537 6.57 5.38 -23.14
C ARG A 537 5.49 4.50 -23.76
N ALA A 538 5.72 3.99 -24.96
CA ALA A 538 4.76 3.11 -25.64
C ALA A 538 4.47 1.83 -24.85
N ASP A 539 5.45 1.31 -24.11
CA ASP A 539 5.31 0.09 -23.30
C ASP A 539 4.44 0.33 -22.03
N PHE A 540 4.58 1.46 -21.34
CA PHE A 540 3.82 1.71 -20.10
C PHE A 540 2.47 2.41 -20.31
N GLU A 541 2.31 3.23 -21.35
CA GLU A 541 1.10 4.02 -21.60
C GLU A 541 -0.22 3.20 -21.63
N PRO A 542 -0.28 1.98 -22.22
CA PRO A 542 -1.51 1.18 -22.18
C PRO A 542 -1.79 0.54 -20.81
N LEU A 543 -0.84 0.59 -19.87
CA LEU A 543 -0.92 -0.08 -18.56
C LEU A 543 -1.36 0.85 -17.43
N VAL A 544 -1.34 2.15 -17.67
CA VAL A 544 -1.61 3.21 -16.68
C VAL A 544 -2.97 3.87 -16.92
N SER A 545 -3.44 4.68 -15.97
CA SER A 545 -4.68 5.44 -16.17
C SER A 545 -4.50 6.53 -17.25
N PRO A 546 -5.58 6.89 -17.99
CA PRO A 546 -5.52 7.97 -18.97
C PRO A 546 -5.10 9.33 -18.36
N ALA A 547 -5.44 9.56 -17.09
CA ALA A 547 -5.03 10.77 -16.38
C ALA A 547 -3.51 10.80 -16.16
N TYR A 548 -2.93 9.66 -15.75
CA TYR A 548 -1.50 9.54 -15.55
C TYR A 548 -0.71 9.60 -16.87
N ALA A 549 -1.22 9.01 -17.95
CA ALA A 549 -0.61 9.11 -19.28
C ALA A 549 -0.43 10.58 -19.72
N ILE A 550 -1.39 11.44 -19.39
CA ILE A 550 -1.29 12.88 -19.66
C ILE A 550 -0.27 13.54 -18.73
N SER A 551 -0.34 13.30 -17.41
CA SER A 551 0.58 13.95 -16.46
C SER A 551 2.05 13.53 -16.63
N SER A 552 2.29 12.29 -17.02
CA SER A 552 3.64 11.75 -17.26
C SER A 552 4.32 12.36 -18.50
N THR A 553 3.57 13.03 -19.40
CA THR A 553 4.15 13.72 -20.56
C THR A 553 5.11 14.83 -20.14
N THR A 554 4.78 15.59 -19.09
CA THR A 554 5.67 16.64 -18.55
C THR A 554 6.99 16.06 -18.02
N GLU A 555 6.93 14.94 -17.31
CA GLU A 555 8.12 14.27 -16.79
C GLU A 555 8.99 13.69 -17.92
N HIS A 556 8.34 13.16 -18.95
CA HIS A 556 8.98 12.64 -20.14
C HIS A 556 9.70 13.74 -20.94
N GLU A 557 9.05 14.88 -21.20
CA GLU A 557 9.65 16.05 -21.85
C GLU A 557 10.80 16.62 -21.02
N SER A 558 10.63 16.71 -19.70
CA SER A 558 11.68 17.13 -18.78
C SER A 558 12.92 16.22 -18.85
N LEU A 559 12.72 14.90 -18.90
CA LEU A 559 13.83 13.95 -19.04
C LEU A 559 14.49 14.02 -20.42
N SER A 560 13.70 14.21 -21.48
CA SER A 560 14.21 14.38 -22.85
C SER A 560 15.10 15.61 -22.97
N ASN A 561 14.69 16.74 -22.41
CA ASN A 561 15.50 17.96 -22.40
C ASN A 561 16.81 17.74 -21.61
N ALA A 562 16.73 17.05 -20.47
CA ALA A 562 17.92 16.75 -19.68
C ALA A 562 18.94 15.86 -20.41
N TYR A 563 18.49 14.97 -21.30
CA TYR A 563 19.39 14.22 -22.19
C TYR A 563 20.14 15.14 -23.17
N VAL A 564 19.44 16.09 -23.80
CA VAL A 564 20.06 17.09 -24.68
C VAL A 564 21.05 17.97 -23.92
N ASP A 565 20.66 18.43 -22.72
CA ASP A 565 21.49 19.30 -21.87
C ASP A 565 22.80 18.60 -21.48
N LEU A 566 22.73 17.35 -20.99
CA LEU A 566 23.92 16.59 -20.61
C LEU A 566 24.82 16.28 -21.81
N SER A 567 24.22 15.95 -22.97
CA SER A 567 24.98 15.71 -24.19
C SER A 567 25.76 16.95 -24.63
N THR A 568 25.08 18.11 -24.65
CA THR A 568 25.68 19.41 -24.98
C THR A 568 26.76 19.79 -23.97
N HIS A 569 26.53 19.53 -22.68
CA HIS A 569 27.50 19.76 -21.61
C HIS A 569 28.77 18.93 -21.80
N CYS A 570 28.66 17.65 -22.17
CA CYS A 570 29.80 16.80 -22.49
C CYS A 570 30.64 17.37 -23.65
N LEU A 571 29.99 17.90 -24.71
CA LEU A 571 30.69 18.53 -25.83
C LEU A 571 31.33 19.87 -25.46
N ALA A 572 30.69 20.65 -24.59
CA ALA A 572 31.28 21.88 -24.05
C ALA A 572 32.54 21.56 -23.21
N LEU A 573 32.51 20.51 -22.39
CA LEU A 573 33.67 20.03 -21.64
C LEU A 573 34.76 19.47 -22.55
N PHE A 574 34.41 18.80 -23.64
CA PHE A 574 35.35 18.34 -24.66
C PHE A 574 36.12 19.54 -25.24
N ALA A 575 35.39 20.56 -25.73
CA ALA A 575 36.00 21.78 -26.25
C ALA A 575 36.90 22.45 -25.20
N LYS A 576 36.39 22.65 -23.98
CA LYS A 576 37.13 23.28 -22.88
C LYS A 576 38.42 22.54 -22.53
N THR A 577 38.41 21.21 -22.58
CA THR A 577 39.59 20.38 -22.26
C THR A 577 40.71 20.57 -23.27
N ILE A 578 40.39 20.65 -24.58
CA ILE A 578 41.36 21.01 -25.63
C ILE A 578 42.05 22.34 -25.32
N PHE A 579 41.27 23.35 -24.91
CA PHE A 579 41.85 24.67 -24.57
C PHE A 579 42.74 24.67 -23.33
N ASN A 580 42.39 23.87 -22.32
CA ASN A 580 43.14 23.80 -21.07
C ASN A 580 44.46 23.04 -21.22
N VAL A 581 44.53 22.09 -22.16
CA VAL A 581 45.70 21.22 -22.34
C VAL A 581 46.52 21.64 -23.55
N ASP A 582 45.96 21.54 -24.76
CA ASP A 582 46.71 21.70 -26.01
C ASP A 582 46.92 23.18 -26.38
N PHE A 583 45.88 24.01 -26.21
CA PHE A 583 45.97 25.43 -26.56
C PHE A 583 46.46 26.33 -25.41
N ARG A 584 46.82 25.78 -24.26
CA ARG A 584 47.23 26.60 -23.10
C ARG A 584 48.41 27.52 -23.41
N SER A 585 49.37 27.05 -24.20
CA SER A 585 50.57 27.82 -24.57
C SER A 585 50.24 28.85 -25.65
N ILE A 586 49.55 28.45 -26.72
CA ILE A 586 49.21 29.33 -27.84
C ILE A 586 48.25 30.44 -27.43
N MET A 587 47.34 30.16 -26.47
CA MET A 587 46.42 31.16 -25.96
C MET A 587 47.13 32.31 -25.24
N GLN A 588 48.33 32.08 -24.67
CA GLN A 588 49.12 33.13 -24.01
C GLN A 588 49.82 34.07 -24.99
N ASP A 589 49.97 33.66 -26.26
CA ASP A 589 50.60 34.49 -27.28
C ASP A 589 49.66 35.59 -27.79
N PHE A 590 48.33 35.36 -27.78
CA PHE A 590 47.34 36.31 -28.28
C PHE A 590 47.44 37.69 -27.62
N PHE A 591 47.35 38.72 -28.44
CA PHE A 591 47.47 40.15 -28.08
C PHE A 591 48.81 40.58 -27.48
N THR A 592 49.82 39.71 -27.53
CA THR A 592 51.21 40.02 -27.16
C THR A 592 52.07 40.30 -28.40
N PRO A 593 53.34 40.73 -28.27
CA PRO A 593 54.22 40.88 -29.43
C PRO A 593 54.38 39.63 -30.30
N LEU A 594 54.23 38.43 -29.72
CA LEU A 594 54.34 37.17 -30.44
C LEU A 594 53.14 36.90 -31.37
N TRP A 595 51.96 37.43 -31.06
CA TRP A 595 50.75 37.28 -31.88
C TRP A 595 50.89 37.91 -33.28
N TYR A 596 51.68 38.98 -33.42
CA TYR A 596 51.89 39.63 -34.71
C TYR A 596 52.80 38.82 -35.64
N SER A 597 53.71 38.01 -35.10
CA SER A 597 54.69 37.24 -35.88
C SER A 597 54.33 35.77 -36.04
N LYS A 598 53.55 35.19 -35.12
CA LYS A 598 53.10 33.80 -35.18
C LYS A 598 51.73 33.68 -35.87
N ALA A 599 51.55 32.59 -36.62
CA ALA A 599 50.25 32.23 -37.19
C ALA A 599 49.40 31.43 -36.18
N CYS A 600 49.06 32.04 -35.05
CA CYS A 600 48.40 31.35 -33.93
C CYS A 600 47.06 30.70 -34.34
N MET A 601 46.23 31.40 -35.12
CA MET A 601 44.94 30.86 -35.58
C MET A 601 45.09 29.68 -36.55
N ALA A 602 46.11 29.68 -37.41
CA ALA A 602 46.35 28.55 -38.30
C ALA A 602 46.74 27.28 -37.54
N GLN A 603 47.50 27.43 -36.44
CA GLN A 603 47.85 26.29 -35.57
C GLN A 603 46.61 25.74 -34.84
N ILE A 604 45.75 26.62 -34.31
CA ILE A 604 44.47 26.20 -33.69
C ILE A 604 43.60 25.43 -34.70
N ASN A 605 43.44 25.98 -35.91
CA ASN A 605 42.64 25.33 -36.96
C ASN A 605 43.18 23.94 -37.35
N SER A 606 44.51 23.79 -37.45
CA SER A 606 45.13 22.48 -37.72
C SER A 606 44.82 21.46 -36.62
N THR A 607 44.93 21.86 -35.35
CA THR A 607 44.62 20.96 -34.23
C THR A 607 43.13 20.64 -34.14
N PHE A 608 42.25 21.59 -34.44
CA PHE A 608 40.82 21.29 -34.57
C PHE A 608 40.52 20.32 -35.70
N GLU A 609 41.23 20.42 -36.83
CA GLU A 609 41.11 19.46 -37.93
C GLU A 609 41.48 18.05 -37.49
N ASP A 610 42.57 17.88 -36.73
CA ASP A 610 43.00 16.59 -36.18
C ASP A 610 41.90 16.00 -35.28
N TYR A 611 41.40 16.77 -34.30
CA TYR A 611 40.33 16.31 -33.39
C TYR A 611 39.04 15.97 -34.14
N LEU A 612 38.62 16.79 -35.10
CA LEU A 612 37.39 16.51 -35.85
C LEU A 612 37.58 15.26 -36.72
N ASN A 613 38.74 15.04 -37.31
CA ASN A 613 39.02 13.83 -38.09
C ASN A 613 38.99 12.56 -37.23
N ASP A 614 39.52 12.62 -36.02
CA ASP A 614 39.57 11.48 -35.10
C ASP A 614 38.18 11.08 -34.57
N TYR A 615 37.31 12.08 -34.32
CA TYR A 615 36.03 11.83 -33.65
C TYR A 615 34.80 11.81 -34.57
N THR A 616 34.86 12.37 -35.79
CA THR A 616 33.66 12.46 -36.68
C THR A 616 33.06 11.08 -36.99
N ALA A 617 33.88 10.03 -37.09
CA ALA A 617 33.41 8.68 -37.40
C ALA A 617 32.71 7.98 -36.21
N VAL A 618 32.94 8.45 -34.98
CA VAL A 618 32.40 7.86 -33.75
C VAL A 618 31.28 8.69 -33.12
N PHE A 619 30.90 9.81 -33.74
CA PHE A 619 29.81 10.68 -33.28
C PHE A 619 28.48 10.31 -33.91
N HIS A 620 27.42 10.46 -33.11
CA HIS A 620 26.08 10.59 -33.66
C HIS A 620 26.00 11.81 -34.62
N PRO A 621 25.37 11.71 -35.80
CA PRO A 621 25.32 12.80 -36.78
C PRO A 621 24.81 14.13 -36.21
N SER A 622 23.78 14.08 -35.36
CA SER A 622 23.18 15.26 -34.71
C SER A 622 24.12 16.01 -33.77
N LEU A 623 25.19 15.35 -33.29
CA LEU A 623 26.17 15.96 -32.37
C LEU A 623 27.27 16.73 -33.08
N ARG A 624 27.47 16.48 -34.37
CA ARG A 624 28.57 17.10 -35.12
C ARG A 624 28.45 18.62 -35.14
N ASP A 625 27.28 19.14 -35.48
CA ASP A 625 27.06 20.58 -35.56
C ASP A 625 27.15 21.25 -34.19
N ILE A 626 26.69 20.56 -33.14
CA ILE A 626 26.79 21.03 -31.75
C ILE A 626 28.26 21.11 -31.32
N LEU A 627 29.08 20.10 -31.63
CA LEU A 627 30.50 20.13 -31.30
C LEU A 627 31.21 21.29 -32.02
N ILE A 628 30.90 21.50 -33.30
CA ILE A 628 31.49 22.58 -34.10
C ILE A 628 31.13 23.94 -33.47
N GLU A 629 29.87 24.12 -33.09
CA GLU A 629 29.41 25.30 -32.39
C GLU A 629 30.14 25.50 -31.05
N GLU A 630 30.30 24.45 -30.24
CA GLU A 630 30.99 24.52 -28.94
C GLU A 630 32.49 24.81 -29.08
N LEU A 631 33.18 24.22 -30.05
CA LEU A 631 34.59 24.53 -30.36
C LEU A 631 34.76 26.00 -30.75
N ALA A 632 33.89 26.52 -31.61
CA ALA A 632 33.91 27.91 -32.03
C ALA A 632 33.52 28.88 -30.91
N ASN A 633 32.58 28.50 -30.05
CA ASN A 633 32.15 29.27 -28.88
C ASN A 633 33.30 29.39 -27.87
N GLU A 634 33.93 28.27 -27.50
CA GLU A 634 35.06 28.27 -26.56
C GLU A 634 36.26 29.05 -27.14
N LEU A 635 36.54 28.90 -28.44
CA LEU A 635 37.57 29.71 -29.11
C LEU A 635 37.29 31.21 -28.99
N LEU A 636 36.05 31.63 -29.26
CA LEU A 636 35.66 33.04 -29.16
C LEU A 636 35.81 33.57 -27.74
N VAL A 637 35.32 32.82 -26.74
CA VAL A 637 35.42 33.20 -25.33
C VAL A 637 36.88 33.35 -24.93
N ARG A 638 37.75 32.39 -25.28
CA ARG A 638 39.18 32.42 -24.96
C ARG A 638 39.91 33.52 -25.72
N TYR A 639 39.55 33.77 -26.98
CA TYR A 639 40.11 34.86 -27.79
C TYR A 639 39.80 36.23 -27.17
N LEU A 640 38.55 36.50 -26.82
CA LEU A 640 38.16 37.76 -26.16
C LEU A 640 38.78 37.89 -24.76
N SER A 641 38.96 36.78 -24.04
CA SER A 641 39.57 36.75 -22.71
C SER A 641 41.09 36.95 -22.74
N ALA A 642 41.75 36.76 -23.88
CA ALA A 642 43.20 36.92 -24.04
C ALA A 642 43.68 38.35 -23.75
N VAL A 643 42.78 39.33 -23.64
CA VAL A 643 43.09 40.69 -23.16
C VAL A 643 43.72 40.69 -21.75
N HIS A 644 43.46 39.64 -20.96
CA HIS A 644 44.05 39.44 -19.64
C HIS A 644 45.44 38.80 -19.67
N ASN A 645 45.97 38.46 -20.85
CA ASN A 645 47.30 37.85 -20.97
C ASN A 645 48.39 38.80 -20.43
N LYS A 646 49.43 38.19 -19.85
CA LYS A 646 50.61 38.94 -19.40
C LYS A 646 51.30 39.54 -20.62
N ASN A 647 51.37 40.87 -20.66
CA ASN A 647 51.87 41.69 -21.78
C ASN A 647 50.89 41.91 -22.95
N ALA A 648 49.59 41.64 -22.77
CA ALA A 648 48.58 42.07 -23.73
C ALA A 648 48.56 43.60 -23.82
N LYS A 649 49.04 44.16 -24.94
CA LYS A 649 49.01 45.60 -25.21
C LYS A 649 48.77 45.91 -26.68
N PHE A 650 47.79 46.78 -26.93
CA PHE A 650 47.49 47.31 -28.26
C PHE A 650 48.10 48.69 -28.41
N ARG A 651 49.07 48.83 -29.32
CA ARG A 651 49.64 50.13 -29.66
C ARG A 651 49.01 50.64 -30.94
N ARG A 652 48.66 51.92 -31.00
CA ARG A 652 48.07 52.51 -32.23
C ARG A 652 48.97 52.43 -33.46
N ALA A 653 50.29 52.31 -33.26
CA ALA A 653 51.25 52.12 -34.34
C ALA A 653 51.29 50.67 -34.88
N ASP A 654 50.81 49.70 -34.11
CA ASP A 654 50.82 48.28 -34.49
C ASP A 654 49.56 47.95 -35.31
N PRO A 655 49.63 47.05 -36.31
CA PRO A 655 48.51 46.74 -37.21
C PRO A 655 47.51 45.75 -36.58
N TYR A 656 47.09 45.95 -35.33
CA TYR A 656 46.22 45.00 -34.61
C TYR A 656 44.84 44.84 -35.25
N THR A 657 44.23 45.89 -35.81
CA THR A 657 42.94 45.79 -36.52
C THR A 657 43.06 44.86 -37.73
N SER A 658 44.13 44.99 -38.53
CA SER A 658 44.39 44.10 -39.66
C SER A 658 44.63 42.67 -39.20
N LYS A 659 45.36 42.48 -38.08
CA LYS A 659 45.65 41.15 -37.54
C LYS A 659 44.39 40.46 -36.98
N MET A 660 43.52 41.16 -36.25
CA MET A 660 42.22 40.62 -35.82
C MET A 660 41.34 40.24 -37.01
N THR A 661 41.36 41.05 -38.07
CA THR A 661 40.62 40.72 -39.30
C THR A 661 41.17 39.47 -39.97
N GLU A 662 42.50 39.27 -39.98
CA GLU A 662 43.14 38.05 -40.47
C GLU A 662 42.74 36.83 -39.63
N ASP A 663 42.74 36.95 -38.30
CA ASP A 663 42.31 35.89 -37.38
C ASP A 663 40.85 35.49 -37.62
N VAL A 664 39.93 36.46 -37.72
CA VAL A 664 38.50 36.21 -38.00
C VAL A 664 38.31 35.54 -39.36
N LYS A 665 39.08 35.95 -40.38
CA LYS A 665 39.07 35.28 -41.68
C LYS A 665 39.56 33.84 -41.58
N GLY A 666 40.58 33.58 -40.77
CA GLY A 666 41.08 32.22 -40.52
C GLY A 666 40.04 31.32 -39.87
N VAL A 667 39.31 31.85 -38.88
CA VAL A 667 38.19 31.15 -38.22
C VAL A 667 37.07 30.88 -39.22
N PHE A 668 36.66 31.89 -40.00
CA PHE A 668 35.58 31.72 -40.99
C PHE A 668 35.97 30.78 -42.14
N ALA A 669 37.25 30.76 -42.54
CA ALA A 669 37.73 29.83 -43.55
C ALA A 669 37.64 28.38 -43.06
N PHE A 670 37.98 28.12 -41.79
CA PHE A 670 37.90 26.79 -41.19
C PHE A 670 36.45 26.36 -40.95
N PHE A 671 35.66 27.16 -40.23
CA PHE A 671 34.29 26.78 -39.89
C PHE A 671 33.31 26.85 -41.07
N GLY A 672 33.66 27.58 -42.14
CA GLY A 672 32.83 27.73 -43.34
C GLY A 672 32.52 26.42 -44.08
N GLN A 673 33.27 25.34 -43.79
CA GLN A 673 33.01 24.02 -44.37
C GLN A 673 31.85 23.24 -43.74
N TYR A 674 31.24 23.77 -42.67
CA TYR A 674 30.23 23.07 -41.87
C TYR A 674 28.81 23.66 -41.96
N GLY A 675 28.44 24.23 -43.11
CA GLY A 675 27.04 24.54 -43.45
C GLY A 675 26.31 25.37 -42.40
N ASP A 676 25.24 24.81 -41.82
CA ASP A 676 24.32 25.51 -40.92
C ASP A 676 25.00 25.93 -39.60
N ALA A 677 25.91 25.10 -39.05
CA ALA A 677 26.68 25.44 -37.85
C ALA A 677 27.50 26.73 -38.06
N PHE A 678 27.99 26.97 -39.28
CA PHE A 678 28.77 28.17 -39.59
C PHE A 678 27.97 29.46 -39.46
N GLU A 679 26.68 29.48 -39.80
CA GLU A 679 25.87 30.70 -39.69
C GLU A 679 25.69 31.12 -38.23
N VAL A 680 25.55 30.16 -37.31
CA VAL A 680 25.52 30.41 -35.86
C VAL A 680 26.87 30.95 -35.38
N VAL A 681 27.97 30.30 -35.79
CA VAL A 681 29.34 30.74 -35.46
C VAL A 681 29.59 32.17 -35.93
N LYS A 682 29.25 32.47 -37.18
CA LYS A 682 29.42 33.80 -37.78
C LYS A 682 28.66 34.88 -37.03
N GLN A 683 27.43 34.61 -36.59
CA GLN A 683 26.65 35.55 -35.78
C GLN A 683 27.31 35.85 -34.43
N LYS A 684 27.79 34.83 -33.73
CA LYS A 684 28.46 35.01 -32.42
C LYS A 684 29.79 35.75 -32.54
N TRP A 685 30.58 35.45 -33.58
CA TRP A 685 31.89 36.07 -33.82
C TRP A 685 31.84 37.56 -34.19
N ARG A 686 30.65 38.12 -34.48
CA ARG A 686 30.47 39.58 -34.61
C ARG A 686 30.86 40.35 -33.35
N ALA A 687 30.93 39.67 -32.20
CA ALA A 687 31.47 40.24 -30.96
C ALA A 687 32.91 40.79 -31.14
N VAL A 688 33.72 40.17 -32.01
CA VAL A 688 35.09 40.62 -32.30
C VAL A 688 35.10 41.98 -33.00
N GLU A 689 34.11 42.28 -33.84
CA GLU A 689 34.00 43.60 -34.51
C GLU A 689 33.73 44.72 -33.49
N LEU A 690 32.85 44.47 -32.52
CA LEU A 690 32.55 45.45 -31.46
C LEU A 690 33.71 45.57 -30.46
N PHE A 691 34.44 44.48 -30.21
CA PHE A 691 35.68 44.48 -29.44
C PHE A 691 36.78 45.33 -30.13
N GLU A 692 37.00 45.12 -31.44
CA GLU A 692 37.92 45.93 -32.23
C GLU A 692 37.52 47.40 -32.21
N GLY A 693 36.23 47.70 -32.37
CA GLY A 693 35.70 49.06 -32.32
C GLY A 693 35.97 49.78 -30.99
N LEU A 694 36.03 49.04 -29.87
CA LEU A 694 36.37 49.60 -28.56
C LEU A 694 37.87 49.92 -28.43
N LEU A 695 38.73 49.15 -29.10
CA LEU A 695 40.17 49.36 -29.14
C LEU A 695 40.55 50.53 -30.07
N SER A 696 39.98 50.58 -31.28
CA SER A 696 40.33 51.57 -32.30
C SER A 696 39.73 52.96 -32.05
N ALA A 697 38.61 53.04 -31.30
CA ALA A 697 37.91 54.29 -30.99
C ALA A 697 38.84 55.40 -30.44
N PRO A 698 38.77 56.64 -31.00
CA PRO A 698 39.51 57.80 -30.49
C PRO A 698 39.15 58.13 -29.03
N LYS A 699 40.07 58.78 -28.30
CA LYS A 699 39.89 59.20 -26.90
C LYS A 699 38.65 60.10 -26.72
N GLY A 700 38.09 60.08 -25.51
CA GLY A 700 36.95 60.93 -25.14
C GLY A 700 35.61 60.28 -25.50
N GLN A 701 34.69 61.07 -26.06
CA GLN A 701 33.32 60.65 -26.38
C GLN A 701 33.21 59.40 -27.28
N PRO A 702 34.06 59.20 -28.31
CA PRO A 702 33.93 58.04 -29.21
C PRO A 702 34.11 56.68 -28.53
N VAL A 703 34.97 56.56 -27.50
CA VAL A 703 35.10 55.31 -26.71
C VAL A 703 33.83 55.03 -25.91
N VAL A 704 33.19 56.09 -25.38
CA VAL A 704 31.95 55.97 -24.60
C VAL A 704 30.80 55.50 -25.50
N GLU A 705 30.74 56.00 -26.73
CA GLU A 705 29.77 55.56 -27.74
C GLU A 705 30.04 54.13 -28.23
N ALA A 706 31.31 53.74 -28.38
CA ALA A 706 31.69 52.36 -28.72
C ALA A 706 31.24 51.37 -27.63
N TYR A 707 31.43 51.73 -26.36
CA TYR A 707 30.89 50.97 -25.24
C TYR A 707 29.36 50.90 -25.26
N ALA A 708 28.67 52.00 -25.54
CA ALA A 708 27.20 52.02 -25.62
C ALA A 708 26.68 51.03 -26.67
N ARG A 709 27.25 51.05 -27.90
CA ARG A 709 26.90 50.10 -28.97
C ARG A 709 27.15 48.64 -28.57
N LEU A 710 28.28 48.37 -27.91
CA LEU A 710 28.58 47.02 -27.41
C LEU A 710 27.54 46.57 -26.37
N LYS A 711 27.16 47.44 -25.43
CA LYS A 711 26.21 47.12 -24.36
C LYS A 711 24.78 46.97 -24.85
N GLU A 712 24.40 47.66 -25.92
CA GLU A 712 23.09 47.49 -26.59
C GLU A 712 22.96 46.12 -27.25
N VAL A 713 24.02 45.62 -27.89
CA VAL A 713 24.02 44.29 -28.54
C VAL A 713 24.24 43.16 -27.53
N TYR A 714 25.16 43.36 -26.59
CA TYR A 714 25.54 42.38 -25.58
C TYR A 714 25.26 42.93 -24.17
N TRP A 715 24.00 42.83 -23.75
CA TRP A 715 23.51 43.39 -22.50
C TRP A 715 24.19 42.78 -21.26
N ASP A 716 24.71 41.57 -21.37
CA ASP A 716 25.35 40.76 -20.33
C ASP A 716 26.88 40.97 -20.22
N VAL A 717 27.48 41.83 -21.07
CA VAL A 717 28.92 42.13 -21.00
C VAL A 717 29.32 42.69 -19.62
N GLN A 718 30.37 42.10 -19.05
CA GLN A 718 30.89 42.46 -17.74
C GLN A 718 31.79 43.70 -17.78
N MET A 719 31.62 44.58 -16.79
CA MET A 719 32.46 45.78 -16.67
C MET A 719 33.94 45.46 -16.38
N GLY A 720 34.21 44.30 -15.74
CA GLY A 720 35.57 43.83 -15.49
C GLY A 720 36.35 43.62 -16.78
N TRP A 721 35.77 42.88 -17.72
CA TRP A 721 36.34 42.68 -19.05
C TRP A 721 36.55 44.00 -19.81
N ILE A 722 35.55 44.90 -19.82
CA ILE A 722 35.67 46.22 -20.48
C ILE A 722 36.83 47.03 -19.89
N GLU A 723 36.98 47.01 -18.57
CA GLU A 723 38.10 47.67 -17.89
C GLU A 723 39.46 47.09 -18.34
N ALA A 724 39.56 45.77 -18.49
CA ALA A 724 40.76 45.12 -19.02
C ALA A 724 41.04 45.52 -20.47
N VAL A 725 40.02 45.56 -21.33
CA VAL A 725 40.14 46.04 -22.72
C VAL A 725 40.68 47.47 -22.77
N LEU A 726 40.12 48.40 -22.01
CA LEU A 726 40.63 49.78 -22.01
C LEU A 726 42.06 49.87 -21.49
N ARG A 727 42.41 49.11 -20.44
CA ARG A 727 43.76 49.10 -19.85
C ARG A 727 44.83 48.50 -20.76
N SER A 728 44.44 47.62 -21.68
CA SER A 728 45.34 47.02 -22.65
C SER A 728 45.78 48.02 -23.76
N ARG A 729 45.12 49.17 -23.90
CA ARG A 729 45.51 50.22 -24.85
C ARG A 729 46.78 50.95 -24.39
N ASP A 730 47.66 51.28 -25.33
CA ASP A 730 48.84 52.11 -25.07
C ASP A 730 48.49 53.55 -24.66
N ASP A 731 47.37 54.06 -25.18
CA ASP A 731 46.88 55.42 -24.98
C ASP A 731 45.92 55.58 -23.79
N PHE A 732 45.80 54.55 -22.93
CA PHE A 732 44.86 54.49 -21.81
C PHE A 732 45.01 55.65 -20.82
N GLU A 733 43.88 56.26 -20.46
CA GLU A 733 43.78 57.27 -19.41
C GLU A 733 42.63 56.95 -18.46
N ARG A 734 42.80 57.28 -17.18
CA ARG A 734 41.76 57.07 -16.15
C ARG A 734 40.43 57.75 -16.49
N ALA A 735 40.48 58.86 -17.23
CA ALA A 735 39.29 59.60 -17.69
C ALA A 735 38.42 58.79 -18.67
N MET A 736 39.02 57.92 -19.50
CA MET A 736 38.26 57.06 -20.42
C MET A 736 37.39 56.06 -19.65
N LEU A 737 37.99 55.40 -18.66
CA LEU A 737 37.29 54.45 -17.81
C LEU A 737 36.19 55.14 -16.97
N ALA A 738 36.44 56.36 -16.50
CA ALA A 738 35.45 57.15 -15.78
C ALA A 738 34.24 57.50 -16.68
N GLY A 739 34.48 57.90 -17.93
CA GLY A 739 33.41 58.18 -18.91
C GLY A 739 32.58 56.94 -19.24
N VAL A 740 33.22 55.79 -19.42
CA VAL A 740 32.54 54.51 -19.66
C VAL A 740 31.72 54.08 -18.44
N LYS A 741 32.26 54.22 -17.21
CA LYS A 741 31.53 53.91 -15.97
C LYS A 741 30.34 54.85 -15.74
N ALA A 742 30.48 56.14 -16.06
CA ALA A 742 29.37 57.09 -16.00
C ALA A 742 28.26 56.71 -16.99
N ARG A 743 28.63 56.40 -18.24
CA ARG A 743 27.67 55.95 -19.25
C ARG A 743 26.99 54.62 -18.88
N ALA A 744 27.74 53.69 -18.28
CA ALA A 744 27.19 52.43 -17.79
C ALA A 744 26.15 52.63 -16.70
N ALA A 745 26.32 53.63 -15.83
CA ALA A 745 25.35 53.97 -14.79
C ALA A 745 24.08 54.64 -15.36
N GLU A 746 24.18 55.32 -16.50
CA GLU A 746 23.04 55.94 -17.20
C GLU A 746 22.22 54.91 -18.00
N MET A 747 22.85 53.84 -18.49
CA MET A 747 22.17 52.83 -19.29
C MET A 747 21.44 51.81 -18.41
N SER A 748 20.12 51.92 -18.31
CA SER A 748 19.25 50.86 -17.79
C SER A 748 19.04 49.81 -18.89
N GLY A 749 19.77 48.70 -18.84
CA GLY A 749 19.69 47.65 -19.87
C GLY A 749 18.39 46.84 -19.81
N GLU A 750 17.71 46.68 -20.94
CA GLU A 750 16.72 45.62 -21.16
C GLU A 750 17.46 44.26 -21.10
N ARG A 751 16.98 43.34 -20.26
CA ARG A 751 17.58 42.00 -20.12
C ARG A 751 17.07 41.12 -21.27
N GLY A 752 17.98 40.69 -22.14
CA GLY A 752 17.70 39.72 -23.21
C GLY A 752 18.10 38.29 -22.82
N ALA A 753 18.12 37.38 -23.79
CA ALA A 753 18.73 36.06 -23.64
C ALA A 753 20.24 36.19 -23.36
N GLU A 754 20.84 35.23 -22.66
CA GLU A 754 22.29 35.21 -22.43
C GLU A 754 23.04 35.11 -23.77
N THR A 755 24.12 35.85 -23.89
CA THR A 755 24.99 35.89 -25.07
C THR A 755 26.35 35.28 -24.75
N VAL A 756 27.23 35.18 -25.76
CA VAL A 756 28.61 34.71 -25.54
C VAL A 756 29.37 35.56 -24.52
N MET A 757 28.99 36.84 -24.34
CA MET A 757 29.66 37.76 -23.43
C MET A 757 29.39 37.46 -21.94
N SER A 758 28.38 36.65 -21.58
CA SER A 758 28.19 36.18 -20.20
C SER A 758 29.32 35.26 -19.73
N LYS A 759 29.93 34.51 -20.66
CA LYS A 759 31.04 33.58 -20.41
C LYS A 759 32.41 34.25 -20.41
N VAL A 760 32.52 35.46 -20.97
CA VAL A 760 33.76 36.27 -21.00
C VAL A 760 33.87 37.06 -19.69
N ARG A 761 34.82 36.68 -18.83
CA ARG A 761 35.04 37.29 -17.51
C ARG A 761 36.27 38.19 -17.48
#